data_AF-A0A177CQZ4-F1
#
_entry.id   AF-A0A177CQZ4-F1
#
_cell.length_a   1.000
_cell.length_b   1.000
_cell.length_c   1.000
_cell.angle_alpha   90.00
_cell.angle_beta   90.00
_cell.angle_gamma   90.00
#
_symmetry.space_group_name_H-M   'P 1'
#
loop_
_entity.id
_entity.type
_entity.pdbx_description
1 polymer ?
#
loop_
_entity_poly.entity_id
_entity_poly.type
_entity_poly.pdbx_seq_one_letter_code
_entity_poly.pdbx_strand_id
1 'polypeptide(L)'
;MGSYDCYCALCSGPLGKGWVKFGSKKEKALAKRRRWVELKRRRLAGEDVDETVCDEEDELEDDILHNDDQVQRQGSSTAEGDGDSAGEENVPDTRHDHDVAMSLDVMEEEGGDADDETCSDVAGDSPSENHDSEGSEDGWEDEGDNNDDDDDDDDDDDDGNGSEESASEAGSLDWYEEKGSYDPTKLSHKDVRWLERGRTVGFNPEAPGVTKCFVSGLGHYEDHGSFRIKTPGKEPNDPQMDEYTCYAAYESDEHPTYPFHEACLQVLKKGLGLRDEDDIDRDILYAVLSQNSQDYARALSLDYGQIEGPEQFWESIAGEEYVACDPGYKEGLIDVIQSLIPSKLFKKDVEPLSLERKVQNDPLEMLPYDVLYEICTHLSFTDAQSFTQSSLHVYTSTQNGAFWKHMMRLHIYPWFWEASDVMKNEVFSEDLDDKNLFLWLEAATRPRFGAEGPLMGIINRRRIWNACQQLVPQYAEKMEPPKRAEPEDAEARDILDRAMCFHMPAVAYPIGKQIRTVSLQFIRSWNQTSSGSSVLDTYWGQNGALVGISITLNGDSPRVFGSTQGNLGNPMHIPRGEWIREIVVSVDDVNMFSRKQDRSHFRTALDNVPYGTACIRSLAVTLTNNTSKNVHQPSGQPLNNRTFVVLPGLHLVGLTGQIAESGEICRLGLLQAPLPGMSSAVRSYTEAEQLLWNHSARTLYCHRENSWNDITTHPSLNIRALTLQGSAADPLRSFTGDIGSDMIPWHVAVWAMTVAQYKSLERISCFQPIGGTASSGTKTWTVPDLVGLGVGRTSGSLELLAGAGGPVPVQSPIWQEMKNPRTDLVSWIQNTPFKAFDEDSTEHFLIDGPGGEIITAVHASIDMKAVKLFTNRGRNCYFGEKDRGQWLEYQAESGHMIVGLVCAFGRLGGWSWSAKMPSHWKLSGLGVLTVAEDYFQKDD
;
A
#
# COMPACT_ATOMS: atom_id res chain seq x y z
N MET A 1 -18.33 -2.72 -0.05
CA MET A 1 -17.73 -4.04 -0.33
C MET A 1 -17.77 -4.83 0.98
N GLY A 2 -17.85 -6.16 0.95
CA GLY A 2 -17.76 -6.94 2.20
C GLY A 2 -16.38 -6.80 2.85
N SER A 3 -16.31 -6.96 4.17
CA SER A 3 -15.06 -7.14 4.93
C SER A 3 -14.23 -8.28 4.35
N TYR A 4 -12.90 -8.16 4.34
CA TYR A 4 -12.00 -9.19 3.81
C TYR A 4 -10.58 -9.09 4.38
N ASP A 5 -9.93 -10.23 4.55
CA ASP A 5 -8.59 -10.38 5.12
C ASP A 5 -7.47 -10.13 4.11
N CYS A 6 -6.35 -9.61 4.61
CA CYS A 6 -5.07 -9.64 3.91
C CYS A 6 -4.09 -10.58 4.61
N TYR A 7 -3.23 -11.21 3.82
CA TYR A 7 -2.31 -12.25 4.28
C TYR A 7 -0.86 -11.85 4.07
N CYS A 8 0.06 -12.53 4.74
CA CYS A 8 1.49 -12.34 4.54
C CYS A 8 1.91 -12.63 3.09
N ALA A 9 2.62 -11.70 2.44
CA ALA A 9 3.09 -11.76 1.06
C ALA A 9 4.05 -12.91 0.76
N LEU A 10 4.64 -13.52 1.80
CA LEU A 10 5.66 -14.57 1.66
C LEU A 10 5.15 -15.96 2.07
N CYS A 11 4.07 -16.05 2.84
CA CYS A 11 3.53 -17.34 3.31
C CYS A 11 2.02 -17.51 3.13
N SER A 12 1.31 -16.48 2.69
CA SER A 12 -0.16 -16.41 2.64
C SER A 12 -0.84 -16.79 3.97
N GLY A 13 -0.15 -16.61 5.09
CA GLY A 13 -0.68 -16.88 6.43
C GLY A 13 -1.31 -15.63 7.05
N PRO A 14 -2.07 -15.78 8.15
CA PRO A 14 -2.76 -14.67 8.80
C PRO A 14 -1.75 -13.75 9.49
N LEU A 15 -2.04 -12.46 9.53
CA LEU A 15 -1.17 -11.42 10.11
C LEU A 15 -1.59 -11.08 11.53
N GLY A 16 -1.75 -12.11 12.36
CA GLY A 16 -2.13 -11.99 13.76
C GLY A 16 -2.60 -13.32 14.34
N LYS A 17 -2.27 -13.58 15.60
CA LYS A 17 -2.68 -14.84 16.25
C LYS A 17 -4.17 -14.91 16.55
N GLY A 18 -4.87 -13.77 16.63
CA GLY A 18 -6.31 -13.72 16.94
C GLY A 18 -7.19 -14.41 15.89
N TRP A 19 -6.67 -14.61 14.68
CA TRP A 19 -7.34 -15.31 13.59
C TRP A 19 -7.16 -16.84 13.68
N VAL A 20 -6.22 -17.31 14.51
CA VAL A 20 -5.97 -18.73 14.75
C VAL A 20 -6.94 -19.23 15.81
N LYS A 21 -7.85 -20.13 15.42
CA LYS A 21 -8.81 -20.74 16.34
C LYS A 21 -8.31 -22.09 16.83
N PHE A 22 -8.33 -22.29 18.15
CA PHE A 22 -8.06 -23.58 18.79
C PHE A 22 -9.38 -24.20 19.23
N GLY A 23 -9.69 -25.40 18.75
CA GLY A 23 -10.93 -26.07 19.14
C GLY A 23 -10.82 -26.78 20.49
N SER A 24 -11.89 -27.42 20.91
CA SER A 24 -12.03 -28.03 22.23
C SER A 24 -11.05 -29.17 22.50
N LYS A 25 -10.51 -29.22 23.73
CA LYS A 25 -9.69 -30.32 24.22
C LYS A 25 -10.51 -31.55 24.63
N LYS A 26 -11.85 -31.50 24.56
CA LYS A 26 -12.72 -32.63 24.88
C LYS A 26 -12.44 -33.80 23.93
N GLU A 27 -12.41 -35.02 24.47
CA GLU A 27 -12.05 -36.22 23.72
C GLU A 27 -12.92 -36.46 22.48
N LYS A 28 -14.23 -36.18 22.58
CA LYS A 28 -15.18 -36.29 21.46
C LYS A 28 -14.83 -35.33 20.30
N ALA A 29 -14.57 -34.06 20.61
CA ALA A 29 -14.19 -33.04 19.62
C ALA A 29 -12.84 -33.38 18.94
N LEU A 30 -11.87 -33.87 19.70
CA LEU A 30 -10.59 -34.35 19.17
C LEU A 30 -10.77 -35.57 18.25
N ALA A 31 -11.59 -36.55 18.66
CA ALA A 31 -11.87 -37.73 17.85
C ALA A 31 -12.53 -37.36 16.51
N LYS A 32 -13.50 -36.44 16.55
CA LYS A 32 -14.20 -35.91 15.36
C LYS A 32 -13.24 -35.24 14.40
N ARG A 33 -12.43 -34.28 14.87
CA ARG A 33 -11.41 -33.61 14.04
C ARG A 33 -10.40 -34.58 13.44
N ARG A 34 -9.91 -35.54 14.24
CA ARG A 34 -8.96 -36.56 13.74
C ARG A 34 -9.59 -37.47 12.69
N ARG A 35 -10.87 -37.84 12.86
CA ARG A 35 -11.65 -38.58 11.86
C ARG A 35 -11.75 -37.80 10.55
N TRP A 36 -12.09 -36.51 10.61
CA TRP A 36 -12.17 -35.65 9.43
C TRP A 36 -10.83 -35.51 8.71
N VAL A 37 -9.74 -35.28 9.47
CA VAL A 37 -8.40 -35.21 8.91
C VAL A 37 -8.04 -36.53 8.19
N GLU A 38 -8.36 -37.67 8.78
CA GLU A 38 -8.07 -38.97 8.17
C GLU A 38 -8.91 -39.20 6.90
N LEU A 39 -10.20 -38.86 6.91
CA LEU A 39 -11.07 -38.97 5.74
C LEU A 39 -10.58 -38.11 4.58
N LYS A 40 -10.24 -36.85 4.85
CA LYS A 40 -9.71 -35.93 3.83
C LYS A 40 -8.34 -36.38 3.33
N ARG A 41 -7.48 -36.91 4.20
CA ARG A 41 -6.20 -37.53 3.80
C ARG A 41 -6.41 -38.70 2.84
N ARG A 42 -7.35 -39.61 3.13
CA ARG A 42 -7.69 -40.74 2.24
C ARG A 42 -8.24 -40.28 0.89
N ARG A 43 -9.07 -39.24 0.88
CA ARG A 43 -9.57 -38.63 -0.37
C ARG A 43 -8.46 -38.03 -1.21
N LEU A 44 -7.55 -37.27 -0.59
CA LEU A 44 -6.38 -36.72 -1.30
C LEU A 44 -5.42 -37.81 -1.81
N ALA A 45 -5.44 -38.99 -1.19
CA ALA A 45 -4.73 -40.18 -1.69
C ALA A 45 -5.47 -40.89 -2.85
N GLY A 46 -6.64 -40.42 -3.26
CA GLY A 46 -7.45 -40.96 -4.36
C GLY A 46 -8.37 -42.11 -3.98
N GLU A 47 -8.61 -42.32 -2.68
CA GLU A 47 -9.62 -43.29 -2.22
C GLU A 47 -11.03 -42.72 -2.40
N ASP A 48 -11.96 -43.56 -2.88
CA ASP A 48 -13.38 -43.22 -3.03
C ASP A 48 -14.04 -43.32 -1.64
N VAL A 49 -14.24 -42.16 -1.00
CA VAL A 49 -14.78 -42.03 0.36
C VAL A 49 -16.05 -41.20 0.28
N ASP A 50 -17.18 -41.79 0.68
CA ASP A 50 -18.50 -41.14 0.67
C ASP A 50 -18.59 -40.09 1.79
N GLU A 51 -18.91 -38.83 1.44
CA GLU A 51 -19.08 -37.72 2.39
C GLU A 51 -20.33 -37.87 3.25
N THR A 52 -21.38 -38.47 2.70
CA THR A 52 -22.70 -38.53 3.37
C THR A 52 -22.70 -39.36 4.64
N VAL A 53 -21.81 -40.35 4.74
CA VAL A 53 -21.69 -41.22 5.91
C VAL A 53 -21.15 -40.47 7.13
N CYS A 54 -20.41 -39.38 6.95
CA CYS A 54 -19.79 -38.66 8.08
C CYS A 54 -20.74 -37.62 8.68
N ASP A 55 -21.47 -36.89 7.84
CA ASP A 55 -22.45 -35.92 8.31
C ASP A 55 -23.68 -36.63 8.93
N GLU A 56 -24.14 -37.75 8.35
CA GLU A 56 -25.27 -38.53 8.90
C GLU A 56 -24.93 -39.28 10.20
N GLU A 57 -23.72 -39.85 10.34
CA GLU A 57 -23.33 -40.53 11.59
C GLU A 57 -23.06 -39.54 12.73
N ASP A 58 -22.48 -38.37 12.43
CA ASP A 58 -22.21 -37.34 13.44
C ASP A 58 -23.53 -36.68 13.92
N GLU A 59 -24.51 -36.45 13.03
CA GLU A 59 -25.86 -36.00 13.41
C GLU A 59 -26.61 -37.05 14.26
N LEU A 60 -26.50 -38.35 13.91
CA LEU A 60 -27.13 -39.44 14.67
C LEU A 60 -26.51 -39.64 16.07
N GLU A 61 -25.20 -39.47 16.23
CA GLU A 61 -24.54 -39.58 17.55
C GLU A 61 -24.89 -38.43 18.49
N ASP A 62 -25.09 -37.21 17.95
CA ASP A 62 -25.53 -36.06 18.74
C ASP A 62 -27.00 -36.19 19.19
N ASP A 63 -27.87 -36.78 18.34
CA ASP A 63 -29.27 -37.09 18.66
C ASP A 63 -29.44 -38.21 19.72
N ILE A 64 -28.56 -39.22 19.73
CA ILE A 64 -28.62 -40.32 20.71
C ILE A 64 -28.27 -39.83 22.12
N LEU A 65 -27.32 -38.89 22.25
CA LEU A 65 -26.89 -38.36 23.56
C LEU A 65 -27.88 -37.36 24.16
N HIS A 66 -28.60 -36.60 23.34
CA HIS A 66 -29.70 -35.76 23.81
C HIS A 66 -30.84 -36.58 24.45
N ASN A 67 -31.03 -37.83 24.02
CA ASN A 67 -31.97 -38.74 24.66
C ASN A 67 -31.44 -39.30 25.99
N ASP A 68 -30.14 -39.59 26.12
CA ASP A 68 -29.58 -40.14 27.36
C ASP A 68 -29.52 -39.10 28.50
N ASP A 69 -29.28 -37.82 28.20
CA ASP A 69 -29.33 -36.74 29.20
C ASP A 69 -30.77 -36.44 29.67
N GLN A 70 -31.78 -36.65 28.81
CA GLN A 70 -33.19 -36.59 29.22
C GLN A 70 -33.61 -37.81 30.06
N VAL A 71 -33.07 -39.00 29.79
CA VAL A 71 -33.37 -40.23 30.54
C VAL A 71 -32.70 -40.21 31.92
N GLN A 72 -31.50 -39.63 32.07
CA GLN A 72 -30.86 -39.48 33.37
C GLN A 72 -31.56 -38.45 34.28
N ARG A 73 -32.18 -37.40 33.72
CA ARG A 73 -32.96 -36.41 34.49
C ARG A 73 -34.32 -36.94 34.97
N GLN A 74 -34.87 -38.01 34.39
CA GLN A 74 -36.16 -38.60 34.81
C GLN A 74 -36.05 -39.80 35.76
N GLY A 75 -34.83 -40.29 36.06
CA GLY A 75 -34.61 -41.51 36.85
C GLY A 75 -34.44 -41.34 38.37
N SER A 76 -34.51 -40.12 38.91
CA SER A 76 -34.14 -39.83 40.31
C SER A 76 -35.23 -39.07 41.09
N SER A 77 -36.36 -39.72 41.38
CA SER A 77 -37.18 -39.33 42.55
C SER A 77 -38.14 -40.43 43.01
N THR A 78 -37.66 -41.37 43.81
CA THR A 78 -38.48 -42.15 44.76
C THR A 78 -37.59 -42.68 45.90
N ALA A 79 -37.76 -42.13 47.11
CA ALA A 79 -37.93 -42.85 48.40
C ALA A 79 -37.51 -42.03 49.65
N GLU A 80 -38.53 -41.58 50.38
CA GLU A 80 -38.77 -41.69 51.84
C GLU A 80 -37.81 -41.12 52.91
N GLY A 81 -38.41 -40.41 53.89
CA GLY A 81 -37.84 -40.24 55.25
C GLY A 81 -38.47 -39.12 56.11
N ASP A 82 -39.37 -39.49 57.01
CA ASP A 82 -40.21 -38.69 57.93
C ASP A 82 -39.51 -37.82 59.01
N GLY A 83 -40.25 -36.84 59.57
CA GLY A 83 -39.98 -36.26 60.90
C GLY A 83 -40.80 -35.01 61.31
N ASP A 84 -41.84 -35.21 62.14
CA ASP A 84 -42.84 -34.30 62.75
C ASP A 84 -42.39 -32.99 63.45
N SER A 85 -43.21 -31.91 63.44
CA SER A 85 -44.27 -31.63 64.47
C SER A 85 -44.74 -30.16 64.57
N ALA A 86 -46.09 -29.98 64.64
CA ALA A 86 -46.93 -28.95 65.31
C ALA A 86 -46.76 -27.42 65.00
N GLY A 87 -47.80 -26.59 64.84
CA GLY A 87 -49.25 -26.74 64.97
C GLY A 87 -50.01 -25.41 64.74
N GLU A 88 -51.34 -25.55 64.60
CA GLU A 88 -52.43 -24.60 64.91
C GLU A 88 -52.77 -23.37 64.02
N GLU A 89 -53.94 -23.52 63.37
CA GLU A 89 -55.14 -22.66 63.43
C GLU A 89 -55.31 -21.35 62.59
N ASN A 90 -56.27 -21.47 61.67
CA ASN A 90 -57.46 -20.63 61.45
C ASN A 90 -57.42 -19.32 60.61
N VAL A 91 -58.07 -19.45 59.44
CA VAL A 91 -59.23 -18.66 58.93
C VAL A 91 -58.95 -17.37 58.11
N PRO A 92 -59.81 -17.05 57.11
CA PRO A 92 -59.40 -16.56 55.80
C PRO A 92 -59.94 -15.15 55.44
N ASP A 93 -59.86 -14.84 54.13
CA ASP A 93 -60.81 -14.05 53.32
C ASP A 93 -60.30 -12.67 52.90
N THR A 94 -60.09 -12.45 51.59
CA THR A 94 -61.01 -11.71 50.69
C THR A 94 -60.30 -11.09 49.46
N ARG A 95 -60.62 -11.66 48.29
CA ARG A 95 -61.29 -11.05 47.11
C ARG A 95 -60.73 -9.81 46.36
N HIS A 96 -60.75 -10.04 45.04
CA HIS A 96 -61.32 -9.24 43.93
C HIS A 96 -60.42 -8.32 43.09
N ASP A 97 -60.12 -8.85 41.88
CA ASP A 97 -60.63 -8.42 40.57
C ASP A 97 -60.56 -6.94 40.17
N HIS A 98 -59.80 -6.62 39.12
CA HIS A 98 -60.32 -6.45 37.74
C HIS A 98 -59.27 -5.78 36.82
N ASP A 99 -58.86 -6.50 35.78
CA ASP A 99 -59.09 -6.19 34.36
C ASP A 99 -58.95 -4.75 33.78
N VAL A 100 -58.08 -4.68 32.77
CA VAL A 100 -58.33 -4.17 31.39
C VAL A 100 -57.76 -2.79 30.95
N ALA A 101 -57.11 -2.87 29.77
CA ALA A 101 -57.00 -1.95 28.63
C ALA A 101 -55.82 -0.96 28.51
N MET A 102 -54.98 -1.31 27.51
CA MET A 102 -54.37 -0.50 26.45
C MET A 102 -54.87 0.94 26.25
N SER A 103 -53.95 1.89 25.99
CA SER A 103 -53.90 2.67 24.74
C SER A 103 -52.72 3.67 24.69
N LEU A 104 -52.33 3.97 23.45
CA LEU A 104 -51.33 4.94 22.96
C LEU A 104 -51.62 6.41 23.35
N ASP A 105 -50.58 7.25 23.43
CA ASP A 105 -50.33 8.39 22.52
C ASP A 105 -49.28 9.41 23.06
N VAL A 106 -48.27 9.71 22.22
CA VAL A 106 -47.93 11.04 21.66
C VAL A 106 -47.49 12.24 22.57
N MET A 107 -46.28 12.72 22.24
CA MET A 107 -45.74 14.10 22.16
C MET A 107 -45.30 14.95 23.37
N GLU A 108 -44.18 15.64 23.08
CA GLU A 108 -43.84 17.06 23.35
C GLU A 108 -42.83 17.45 24.44
N GLU A 109 -41.77 18.09 23.92
CA GLU A 109 -40.92 19.20 24.38
C GLU A 109 -41.14 19.80 25.79
N GLU A 110 -40.05 20.08 26.50
CA GLU A 110 -39.48 21.44 26.67
C GLU A 110 -38.34 21.42 27.71
N GLY A 111 -37.43 22.40 27.57
CA GLY A 111 -36.17 22.50 28.30
C GLY A 111 -36.26 23.05 29.73
N GLY A 112 -35.08 23.29 30.30
CA GLY A 112 -34.92 23.93 31.61
C GLY A 112 -33.46 24.01 32.02
N ASP A 113 -32.95 25.24 32.00
CA ASP A 113 -31.63 25.69 32.44
C ASP A 113 -31.29 25.33 33.90
N ALA A 114 -29.99 25.38 34.20
CA ALA A 114 -29.38 26.29 35.20
C ALA A 114 -28.42 25.62 36.21
N ASP A 115 -27.26 26.27 36.31
CA ASP A 115 -26.39 26.45 37.48
C ASP A 115 -25.60 25.24 38.03
N ASP A 116 -24.26 25.33 38.08
CA ASP A 116 -23.59 25.77 39.32
C ASP A 116 -22.08 25.96 39.13
N GLU A 117 -21.50 26.61 40.12
CA GLU A 117 -20.38 27.51 40.15
C GLU A 117 -18.94 26.92 40.19
N THR A 118 -18.02 27.76 39.69
CA THR A 118 -16.71 28.14 40.25
C THR A 118 -15.82 27.10 40.95
N CYS A 119 -14.55 27.02 40.52
CA CYS A 119 -13.45 27.35 41.43
C CYS A 119 -12.19 27.82 40.71
N SER A 120 -11.59 28.80 41.35
CA SER A 120 -10.49 29.69 40.97
C SER A 120 -9.10 29.10 41.18
N ASP A 121 -8.17 29.60 40.38
CA ASP A 121 -6.79 30.01 40.70
C ASP A 121 -5.81 29.00 41.32
N VAL A 122 -4.61 28.89 40.72
CA VAL A 122 -3.36 29.48 41.26
C VAL A 122 -2.21 29.29 40.27
N ALA A 123 -1.46 30.36 40.10
CA ALA A 123 -0.27 30.56 39.27
C ALA A 123 0.98 29.77 39.71
N GLY A 124 1.95 29.64 38.80
CA GLY A 124 3.33 29.26 39.13
C GLY A 124 4.28 29.37 37.93
N ASP A 125 5.01 30.49 37.87
CA ASP A 125 6.13 30.80 36.97
C ASP A 125 7.27 29.75 36.97
N SER A 126 7.75 29.45 35.75
CA SER A 126 9.12 29.37 35.17
C SER A 126 10.38 29.01 36.04
N PRO A 127 11.61 28.99 35.46
CA PRO A 127 12.24 27.91 34.68
C PRO A 127 13.60 27.48 35.29
N SER A 128 14.22 26.38 34.85
CA SER A 128 15.67 26.20 35.07
C SER A 128 16.36 25.31 34.04
N GLU A 129 17.52 25.80 33.66
CA GLU A 129 18.47 25.36 32.64
C GLU A 129 19.35 24.16 33.06
N ASN A 130 19.98 23.56 32.04
CA ASN A 130 21.31 22.92 31.99
C ASN A 130 21.59 21.66 32.83
N HIS A 131 21.92 20.55 32.15
CA HIS A 131 23.31 20.07 32.15
C HIS A 131 23.57 18.97 31.11
N ASP A 132 24.62 19.17 30.32
CA ASP A 132 25.30 18.18 29.49
C ASP A 132 25.89 17.04 30.34
N SER A 133 25.93 15.82 29.78
CA SER A 133 26.93 14.80 30.09
C SER A 133 27.02 13.78 28.95
N GLU A 134 28.12 13.85 28.21
CA GLU A 134 28.67 12.79 27.36
C GLU A 134 29.14 11.60 28.23
N GLY A 135 29.09 10.37 27.71
CA GLY A 135 29.92 9.27 28.24
C GLY A 135 29.40 7.85 28.02
N SER A 136 29.98 7.19 27.02
CA SER A 136 30.44 5.78 26.96
C SER A 136 29.51 4.60 27.29
N GLU A 137 29.42 3.71 26.28
CA GLU A 137 29.92 2.32 26.29
C GLU A 137 29.65 1.44 27.53
N ASP A 138 28.86 0.38 27.33
CA ASP A 138 29.22 -1.03 27.57
C ASP A 138 28.06 -1.90 28.10
N GLY A 139 27.92 -3.08 27.47
CA GLY A 139 27.69 -4.38 28.09
C GLY A 139 26.51 -4.58 29.04
N TRP A 140 25.52 -5.37 28.60
CA TRP A 140 24.63 -6.07 29.53
C TRP A 140 24.78 -7.57 29.35
N GLU A 141 25.58 -8.13 30.26
CA GLU A 141 25.59 -9.53 30.61
C GLU A 141 24.30 -9.89 31.37
N ASP A 142 23.92 -11.12 31.11
CA ASP A 142 22.92 -11.98 31.73
C ASP A 142 23.21 -12.17 33.24
N GLU A 143 22.31 -11.73 34.12
CA GLU A 143 22.08 -12.38 35.41
C GLU A 143 20.60 -12.32 35.76
N GLY A 144 20.05 -13.50 36.04
CA GLY A 144 18.66 -13.71 36.37
C GLY A 144 18.27 -13.20 37.75
N ASP A 145 16.97 -12.94 37.89
CA ASP A 145 16.34 -12.90 39.19
C ASP A 145 14.99 -13.64 39.09
N ASN A 146 14.90 -14.70 39.90
CA ASN A 146 13.64 -15.36 40.23
C ASN A 146 12.85 -14.40 41.11
N ASN A 147 11.62 -14.08 40.74
CA ASN A 147 10.57 -13.88 41.73
C ASN A 147 9.25 -14.39 41.15
N ASP A 148 8.68 -15.33 41.91
CA ASP A 148 7.31 -15.78 41.85
C ASP A 148 6.38 -14.57 42.05
N ASP A 149 5.44 -14.38 41.14
CA ASP A 149 4.17 -13.69 41.40
C ASP A 149 3.10 -14.44 40.58
N ASP A 150 2.35 -15.28 41.30
CA ASP A 150 1.06 -15.83 40.91
C ASP A 150 0.05 -14.68 40.90
N ASP A 151 -0.29 -14.17 39.71
CA ASP A 151 -1.47 -13.31 39.53
C ASP A 151 -2.54 -14.13 38.79
N ASP A 152 -3.62 -14.36 39.52
CA ASP A 152 -4.89 -14.93 39.08
C ASP A 152 -5.56 -13.97 38.07
N ASP A 153 -5.64 -14.39 36.80
CA ASP A 153 -6.49 -13.74 35.79
C ASP A 153 -7.96 -14.15 36.02
N ASP A 154 -8.70 -13.30 36.71
CA ASP A 154 -10.17 -13.25 36.71
C ASP A 154 -10.63 -12.70 35.34
N ASP A 155 -11.02 -13.60 34.43
CA ASP A 155 -11.79 -13.23 33.23
C ASP A 155 -13.28 -13.12 33.58
N ASP A 156 -13.80 -11.90 33.53
CA ASP A 156 -15.21 -11.55 33.63
C ASP A 156 -15.99 -12.06 32.39
N ASP A 157 -16.76 -13.13 32.57
CA ASP A 157 -17.82 -13.56 31.65
C ASP A 157 -19.05 -12.63 31.79
N ASP A 158 -19.25 -11.72 30.83
CA ASP A 158 -20.45 -10.88 30.68
C ASP A 158 -21.60 -11.68 30.05
N ASP A 159 -22.43 -12.30 30.91
CA ASP A 159 -23.66 -13.01 30.56
C ASP A 159 -24.79 -12.04 30.14
N GLY A 160 -24.79 -11.66 28.86
CA GLY A 160 -25.86 -10.90 28.20
C GLY A 160 -27.08 -11.74 27.78
N ASN A 161 -28.01 -11.94 28.71
CA ASN A 161 -29.47 -12.08 28.53
C ASN A 161 -30.01 -12.89 27.32
N GLY A 162 -30.29 -14.17 27.56
CA GLY A 162 -30.90 -15.09 26.60
C GLY A 162 -32.36 -14.79 26.24
N SER A 163 -32.60 -14.61 24.94
CA SER A 163 -33.86 -15.01 24.31
C SER A 163 -33.82 -16.53 24.09
N GLU A 164 -34.89 -17.22 24.48
CA GLU A 164 -35.07 -18.67 24.30
C GLU A 164 -35.06 -19.04 22.80
N GLU A 165 -33.87 -19.24 22.24
CA GLU A 165 -33.68 -19.92 20.94
C GLU A 165 -33.63 -21.43 21.15
N SER A 166 -34.27 -22.15 20.24
CA SER A 166 -34.47 -23.60 20.33
C SER A 166 -33.15 -24.37 20.40
N ALA A 167 -33.03 -25.28 21.35
CA ALA A 167 -31.85 -26.12 21.62
C ALA A 167 -31.30 -26.94 20.42
N SER A 168 -32.00 -27.00 19.28
CA SER A 168 -31.51 -27.64 18.06
C SER A 168 -30.47 -26.80 17.30
N GLU A 169 -30.38 -25.48 17.52
CA GLU A 169 -29.39 -24.63 16.83
C GLU A 169 -28.02 -24.59 17.55
N ALA A 170 -27.97 -24.86 18.86
CA ALA A 170 -26.73 -24.82 19.64
C ALA A 170 -25.72 -25.92 19.27
N GLY A 171 -26.19 -27.13 18.91
CA GLY A 171 -25.31 -28.21 18.44
C GLY A 171 -24.76 -27.99 17.03
N SER A 172 -25.51 -27.28 16.18
CA SER A 172 -25.07 -26.91 14.83
C SER A 172 -24.00 -25.82 14.84
N LEU A 173 -24.05 -24.90 15.80
CA LEU A 173 -23.04 -23.85 15.98
C LEU A 173 -21.69 -24.43 16.46
N ASP A 174 -21.72 -25.31 17.48
CA ASP A 174 -20.53 -26.01 18.02
C ASP A 174 -19.84 -26.85 16.93
N TRP A 175 -20.61 -27.45 16.03
CA TRP A 175 -20.10 -28.20 14.88
C TRP A 175 -19.31 -27.34 13.89
N TYR A 176 -19.81 -26.15 13.58
CA TYR A 176 -19.16 -25.24 12.62
C TYR A 176 -17.87 -24.64 13.22
N GLU A 177 -17.90 -24.31 14.50
CA GLU A 177 -16.73 -23.79 15.23
C GLU A 177 -15.61 -24.83 15.34
N GLU A 178 -15.93 -26.08 15.65
CA GLU A 178 -14.93 -27.16 15.71
C GLU A 178 -14.31 -27.45 14.33
N LYS A 179 -15.10 -27.38 13.26
CA LYS A 179 -14.62 -27.58 11.88
C LYS A 179 -13.63 -26.51 11.44
N GLY A 180 -13.81 -25.28 11.92
CA GLY A 180 -12.93 -24.13 11.65
C GLY A 180 -11.83 -23.91 12.68
N SER A 181 -11.32 -24.96 13.34
CA SER A 181 -10.32 -24.85 14.41
C SER A 181 -9.19 -25.89 14.35
N TYR A 182 -8.00 -25.52 14.83
CA TYR A 182 -6.84 -26.42 14.92
C TYR A 182 -6.88 -27.32 16.16
N ASP A 183 -6.29 -28.53 16.03
CA ASP A 183 -6.14 -29.47 17.15
C ASP A 183 -5.17 -28.90 18.21
N PRO A 184 -5.66 -28.55 19.42
CA PRO A 184 -4.85 -27.94 20.49
C PRO A 184 -3.83 -28.92 21.10
N THR A 185 -3.88 -30.21 20.75
CA THR A 185 -2.88 -31.20 21.15
C THR A 185 -1.69 -31.25 20.20
N LYS A 186 -1.81 -30.67 19.00
CA LYS A 186 -0.74 -30.62 17.99
C LYS A 186 -0.09 -29.25 17.90
N LEU A 187 -0.89 -28.19 18.02
CA LEU A 187 -0.43 -26.81 17.92
C LEU A 187 -0.69 -26.09 19.24
N SER A 188 0.30 -25.36 19.74
CA SER A 188 0.17 -24.55 20.96
C SER A 188 0.11 -23.05 20.68
N HIS A 189 -0.37 -22.27 21.64
CA HIS A 189 -0.29 -20.80 21.55
C HIS A 189 1.14 -20.29 21.38
N LYS A 190 2.16 -20.98 21.94
CA LYS A 190 3.57 -20.61 21.77
C LYS A 190 4.01 -20.74 20.32
N ASP A 191 3.53 -21.76 19.61
CA ASP A 191 3.90 -22.04 18.22
C ASP A 191 3.35 -21.02 17.21
N VAL A 192 2.37 -20.21 17.60
CA VAL A 192 1.71 -19.22 16.73
C VAL A 192 2.03 -17.77 17.08
N ARG A 193 2.80 -17.51 18.16
CA ARG A 193 3.18 -16.14 18.57
C ARG A 193 3.92 -15.36 17.49
N TRP A 194 4.66 -16.05 16.63
CA TRP A 194 5.39 -15.42 15.53
C TRP A 194 4.49 -14.68 14.53
N LEU A 195 3.20 -15.05 14.43
CA LEU A 195 2.20 -14.39 13.57
C LEU A 195 1.91 -12.96 14.01
N GLU A 196 2.20 -12.60 15.27
CA GLU A 196 2.05 -11.22 15.78
C GLU A 196 3.22 -10.32 15.39
N ARG A 197 4.29 -10.88 14.80
CA ARG A 197 5.47 -10.14 14.36
C ARG A 197 5.36 -9.76 12.89
N GLY A 198 4.24 -9.13 12.54
CA GLY A 198 3.97 -8.59 11.22
C GLY A 198 4.65 -7.24 11.01
N ARG A 199 5.07 -6.99 9.78
CA ARG A 199 5.49 -5.67 9.25
C ARG A 199 4.98 -5.52 7.84
N THR A 200 5.08 -4.34 7.25
CA THR A 200 4.79 -4.13 5.83
C THR A 200 5.94 -3.39 5.15
N VAL A 201 6.18 -3.69 3.86
CA VAL A 201 7.07 -2.89 3.01
C VAL A 201 6.24 -1.95 2.16
N GLY A 202 6.58 -0.66 2.20
CA GLY A 202 5.88 0.39 1.49
C GLY A 202 6.83 1.27 0.69
N PHE A 203 6.26 2.15 -0.14
CA PHE A 203 6.99 3.12 -0.94
C PHE A 203 6.57 4.54 -0.54
N ASN A 204 7.55 5.37 -0.21
CA ASN A 204 7.36 6.77 0.16
C ASN A 204 8.08 7.68 -0.85
N PRO A 205 7.36 8.32 -1.79
CA PRO A 205 7.97 9.20 -2.78
C PRO A 205 8.61 10.46 -2.16
N GLU A 206 8.17 10.87 -0.97
CA GLU A 206 8.63 12.05 -0.24
C GLU A 206 9.81 11.75 0.69
N ALA A 207 10.26 10.49 0.78
CA ALA A 207 11.47 10.14 1.52
C ALA A 207 12.67 10.93 0.97
N PRO A 208 13.49 11.58 1.81
CA PRO A 208 14.54 12.48 1.32
C PRO A 208 15.73 11.76 0.70
N GLY A 209 15.95 10.48 1.04
CA GLY A 209 17.11 9.71 0.57
C GLY A 209 17.05 9.29 -0.89
N VAL A 210 18.11 8.60 -1.32
CA VAL A 210 18.22 7.97 -2.65
C VAL A 210 17.23 6.79 -2.79
N THR A 211 17.02 6.06 -1.70
CA THR A 211 16.03 4.98 -1.58
C THR A 211 14.69 5.56 -1.13
N LYS A 212 13.60 4.92 -1.55
CA LYS A 212 12.23 5.43 -1.31
C LYS A 212 11.35 4.46 -0.56
N CYS A 213 11.71 3.19 -0.53
CA CYS A 213 10.96 2.18 0.19
C CYS A 213 11.38 2.10 1.65
N PHE A 214 10.46 1.62 2.47
CA PHE A 214 10.61 1.49 3.92
C PHE A 214 10.02 0.15 4.38
N VAL A 215 10.45 -0.29 5.57
CA VAL A 215 9.79 -1.36 6.31
C VAL A 215 9.17 -0.71 7.54
N SER A 216 7.88 -0.98 7.78
CA SER A 216 7.13 -0.37 8.86
C SER A 216 7.59 -0.83 10.25
N GLY A 217 7.03 -0.19 11.27
CA GLY A 217 6.93 -0.72 12.63
C GLY A 217 6.23 -2.09 12.71
N LEU A 218 6.23 -2.68 13.91
CA LEU A 218 5.47 -3.90 14.18
C LEU A 218 3.98 -3.60 14.15
N GLY A 219 3.21 -4.45 13.48
CA GLY A 219 1.77 -4.29 13.34
C GLY A 219 1.06 -5.62 13.07
N HIS A 220 -0.24 -5.51 12.84
CA HIS A 220 -1.11 -6.63 12.55
C HIS A 220 -2.22 -6.20 11.58
N TYR A 221 -2.85 -7.18 10.95
CA TYR A 221 -4.00 -6.95 10.10
C TYR A 221 -5.25 -6.58 10.92
N GLU A 222 -6.00 -5.62 10.40
CA GLU A 222 -7.37 -5.28 10.78
C GLU A 222 -8.27 -5.23 9.54
N ASP A 223 -9.57 -4.98 9.70
CA ASP A 223 -10.54 -5.05 8.61
C ASP A 223 -10.18 -4.24 7.34
N HIS A 224 -10.73 -4.70 6.21
CA HIS A 224 -10.66 -4.08 4.88
C HIS A 224 -9.25 -3.96 4.29
N GLY A 225 -8.42 -4.96 4.56
CA GLY A 225 -7.05 -5.03 4.04
C GLY A 225 -6.11 -3.99 4.64
N SER A 226 -6.43 -3.46 5.82
CA SER A 226 -5.57 -2.50 6.51
C SER A 226 -4.64 -3.17 7.51
N PHE A 227 -3.52 -2.51 7.78
CA PHE A 227 -2.45 -2.98 8.63
C PHE A 227 -2.12 -1.92 9.67
N ARG A 228 -2.57 -2.14 10.90
CA ARG A 228 -2.38 -1.21 12.01
C ARG A 228 -1.03 -1.40 12.67
N ILE A 229 -0.30 -0.30 12.85
CA ILE A 229 0.99 -0.24 13.54
C ILE A 229 0.76 -0.23 15.05
N LYS A 230 1.29 -1.25 15.73
CA LYS A 230 1.28 -1.37 17.19
C LYS A 230 2.51 -0.72 17.82
N THR A 231 3.66 -0.82 17.15
CA THR A 231 4.93 -0.25 17.63
C THR A 231 5.63 0.42 16.47
N PRO A 232 5.73 1.76 16.47
CA PRO A 232 6.37 2.52 15.40
C PRO A 232 7.81 2.04 15.11
N GLY A 233 8.18 2.07 13.83
CA GLY A 233 9.55 1.81 13.39
C GLY A 233 10.47 3.02 13.61
N LYS A 234 11.78 2.81 13.40
CA LYS A 234 12.79 3.89 13.38
C LYS A 234 13.30 4.19 11.96
N GLU A 235 12.60 3.68 10.95
CA GLU A 235 13.03 3.73 9.56
C GLU A 235 12.86 5.16 9.01
N PRO A 236 13.92 5.82 8.52
CA PRO A 236 13.83 7.24 8.09
C PRO A 236 12.89 7.49 6.91
N ASN A 237 12.68 6.48 6.07
CA ASN A 237 11.80 6.56 4.90
C ASN A 237 10.33 6.25 5.24
N ASP A 238 10.04 5.73 6.44
CA ASP A 238 8.68 5.43 6.89
C ASP A 238 7.94 6.75 7.19
N PRO A 239 6.77 7.01 6.58
CA PRO A 239 5.97 8.20 6.87
C PRO A 239 5.36 8.22 8.29
N GLN A 240 5.57 7.16 9.08
CA GLN A 240 5.08 7.00 10.46
C GLN A 240 3.56 7.07 10.58
N MET A 241 2.86 6.41 9.66
CA MET A 241 1.41 6.29 9.71
C MET A 241 0.99 5.26 10.75
N ASP A 242 -0.17 5.46 11.37
CA ASP A 242 -0.77 4.49 12.30
C ASP A 242 -1.31 3.25 11.58
N GLU A 243 -1.62 3.36 10.28
CA GLU A 243 -2.24 2.32 9.49
C GLU A 243 -1.78 2.38 8.02
N TYR A 244 -1.66 1.22 7.38
CA TYR A 244 -1.31 1.08 5.97
C TYR A 244 -2.29 0.20 5.22
N THR A 245 -2.63 0.56 3.98
CA THR A 245 -3.43 -0.29 3.09
C THR A 245 -2.54 -1.35 2.41
N CYS A 246 -2.96 -2.61 2.45
CA CYS A 246 -2.22 -3.74 1.89
C CYS A 246 -2.79 -4.15 0.52
N TYR A 247 -1.91 -4.47 -0.44
CA TYR A 247 -2.23 -5.00 -1.79
C TYR A 247 -3.13 -4.13 -2.70
N ALA A 248 -3.78 -3.13 -2.16
CA ALA A 248 -4.61 -2.17 -2.88
C ALA A 248 -4.16 -0.75 -2.55
N ALA A 249 -4.28 0.13 -3.54
CA ALA A 249 -4.35 1.56 -3.35
C ALA A 249 -5.79 1.94 -3.71
N TYR A 250 -6.56 2.34 -2.71
CA TYR A 250 -7.94 2.76 -2.96
C TYR A 250 -7.98 4.15 -3.59
N GLU A 251 -6.94 4.92 -3.32
CA GLU A 251 -6.72 6.23 -3.91
C GLU A 251 -5.58 6.23 -4.93
N SER A 252 -5.62 7.22 -5.80
CA SER A 252 -4.62 7.43 -6.83
C SER A 252 -3.25 7.86 -6.30
N ASP A 253 -3.20 8.44 -5.10
CA ASP A 253 -1.97 8.85 -4.42
C ASP A 253 -1.48 7.83 -3.39
N GLU A 254 -2.29 6.82 -3.07
CA GLU A 254 -1.89 5.76 -2.17
C GLU A 254 -0.95 4.78 -2.89
N HIS A 255 -0.03 4.22 -2.10
CA HIS A 255 0.87 3.17 -2.56
C HIS A 255 0.57 1.91 -1.75
N PRO A 256 0.22 0.79 -2.41
CA PRO A 256 -0.09 -0.43 -1.69
C PRO A 256 1.15 -0.88 -0.93
N THR A 257 0.95 -1.30 0.30
CA THR A 257 2.01 -1.93 1.08
C THR A 257 1.89 -3.45 1.01
N TYR A 258 2.98 -4.16 1.29
CA TYR A 258 3.02 -5.62 1.23
C TYR A 258 3.41 -6.19 2.60
N PRO A 259 2.45 -6.75 3.35
CA PRO A 259 2.70 -7.23 4.70
C PRO A 259 3.46 -8.55 4.68
N PHE A 260 4.31 -8.77 5.68
CA PHE A 260 5.07 -10.00 5.88
C PHE A 260 5.38 -10.22 7.36
N HIS A 261 5.60 -11.48 7.75
CA HIS A 261 6.17 -11.81 9.06
C HIS A 261 7.69 -11.69 9.04
N GLU A 262 8.29 -11.23 10.12
CA GLU A 262 9.76 -11.16 10.25
C GLU A 262 10.42 -12.52 9.97
N ALA A 263 9.84 -13.62 10.48
CA ALA A 263 10.35 -14.97 10.23
C ALA A 263 10.31 -15.35 8.73
N CYS A 264 9.29 -14.93 7.98
CA CYS A 264 9.21 -15.17 6.54
C CYS A 264 10.27 -14.36 5.77
N LEU A 265 10.52 -13.11 6.18
CA LEU A 265 11.57 -12.30 5.57
C LEU A 265 12.96 -12.93 5.77
N GLN A 266 13.22 -13.55 6.93
CA GLN A 266 14.47 -14.29 7.17
C GLN A 266 14.61 -15.48 6.20
N VAL A 267 13.54 -16.22 5.95
CA VAL A 267 13.54 -17.30 4.95
C VAL A 267 13.88 -16.75 3.55
N LEU A 268 13.33 -15.61 3.15
CA LEU A 268 13.67 -14.95 1.89
C LEU A 268 15.14 -14.49 1.85
N LYS A 269 15.65 -13.85 2.91
CA LYS A 269 17.06 -13.43 3.00
C LYS A 269 18.02 -14.60 2.80
N LYS A 270 17.77 -15.73 3.46
CA LYS A 270 18.54 -16.97 3.25
C LYS A 270 18.44 -17.46 1.80
N GLY A 271 17.26 -17.38 1.19
CA GLY A 271 17.03 -17.71 -0.22
C GLY A 271 17.83 -16.85 -1.20
N LEU A 272 18.08 -15.60 -0.84
CA LEU A 272 18.93 -14.65 -1.57
C LEU A 272 20.43 -14.82 -1.30
N GLY A 273 20.81 -15.70 -0.37
CA GLY A 273 22.21 -15.87 0.06
C GLY A 273 22.73 -14.74 0.95
N LEU A 274 21.83 -13.93 1.53
CA LEU A 274 22.18 -12.85 2.46
C LEU A 274 22.44 -13.41 3.87
N ARG A 275 23.40 -12.81 4.59
CA ARG A 275 23.60 -13.06 6.02
C ARG A 275 22.51 -12.35 6.83
N ASP A 276 22.35 -12.74 8.09
CA ASP A 276 21.29 -12.16 8.95
C ASP A 276 21.50 -10.66 9.19
N GLU A 277 22.76 -10.24 9.26
CA GLU A 277 23.21 -8.84 9.37
C GLU A 277 23.10 -8.06 8.04
N ASP A 278 23.03 -8.74 6.89
CA ASP A 278 22.98 -8.07 5.59
C ASP A 278 21.58 -7.48 5.38
N ASP A 279 21.51 -6.20 5.00
CA ASP A 279 20.26 -5.55 4.66
C ASP A 279 19.74 -5.98 3.30
N ILE A 280 18.42 -6.16 3.21
CA ILE A 280 17.73 -6.37 1.94
C ILE A 280 17.46 -5.02 1.29
N ASP A 281 17.69 -4.91 -0.02
CA ASP A 281 17.34 -3.70 -0.76
C ASP A 281 15.81 -3.58 -0.82
N ARG A 282 15.28 -2.60 -0.09
CA ARG A 282 13.83 -2.39 0.08
C ARG A 282 13.17 -1.91 -1.20
N ASP A 283 13.89 -1.16 -2.03
CA ASP A 283 13.36 -0.65 -3.31
C ASP A 283 13.18 -1.82 -4.28
N ILE A 284 14.15 -2.74 -4.33
CA ILE A 284 14.05 -3.96 -5.14
C ILE A 284 13.00 -4.90 -4.56
N LEU A 285 12.95 -5.10 -3.23
CA LEU A 285 11.95 -5.93 -2.58
C LEU A 285 10.53 -5.45 -2.92
N TYR A 286 10.24 -4.16 -2.70
CA TYR A 286 8.94 -3.57 -3.02
C TYR A 286 8.59 -3.76 -4.50
N ALA A 287 9.53 -3.52 -5.42
CA ALA A 287 9.30 -3.69 -6.85
C ALA A 287 8.97 -5.15 -7.23
N VAL A 288 9.66 -6.12 -6.62
CA VAL A 288 9.41 -7.56 -6.84
C VAL A 288 8.05 -7.96 -6.27
N LEU A 289 7.70 -7.56 -5.04
CA LEU A 289 6.40 -7.89 -4.47
C LEU A 289 5.26 -7.25 -5.28
N SER A 290 5.42 -5.98 -5.67
CA SER A 290 4.43 -5.26 -6.48
C SER A 290 4.20 -5.90 -7.84
N GLN A 291 5.27 -6.36 -8.50
CA GLN A 291 5.19 -7.09 -9.77
C GLN A 291 4.38 -8.40 -9.67
N ASN A 292 4.33 -9.02 -8.50
CA ASN A 292 3.61 -10.27 -8.25
C ASN A 292 2.24 -10.05 -7.58
N SER A 293 1.77 -8.80 -7.46
CA SER A 293 0.46 -8.46 -6.89
C SER A 293 -0.59 -8.25 -7.98
N GLN A 294 -1.84 -8.62 -7.69
CA GLN A 294 -3.01 -8.25 -8.50
C GLN A 294 -3.81 -7.15 -7.78
N ASP A 295 -4.67 -6.43 -8.52
CA ASP A 295 -5.51 -5.40 -7.88
C ASP A 295 -6.52 -6.08 -6.95
N TYR A 296 -6.70 -5.52 -5.76
CA TYR A 296 -7.58 -6.07 -4.73
C TYR A 296 -7.25 -7.52 -4.35
N ALA A 297 -5.98 -7.91 -4.52
CA ALA A 297 -5.49 -9.20 -4.05
C ALA A 297 -5.43 -9.22 -2.51
N ARG A 298 -5.46 -10.42 -1.94
CA ARG A 298 -5.28 -10.65 -0.49
C ARG A 298 -3.87 -11.19 -0.17
N ALA A 299 -3.16 -11.64 -1.20
CA ALA A 299 -1.82 -12.19 -1.17
C ALA A 299 -1.18 -12.04 -2.56
N LEU A 300 0.14 -12.23 -2.67
CA LEU A 300 0.81 -12.26 -3.98
C LEU A 300 0.39 -13.48 -4.80
N SER A 301 0.50 -13.39 -6.12
CA SER A 301 0.24 -14.47 -7.08
C SER A 301 1.39 -15.49 -7.12
N LEU A 302 1.65 -16.14 -5.99
CA LEU A 302 2.69 -17.16 -5.83
C LEU A 302 2.06 -18.53 -5.52
N ASP A 303 2.79 -19.60 -5.84
CA ASP A 303 2.46 -20.93 -5.31
C ASP A 303 2.93 -21.04 -3.86
N TYR A 304 2.00 -20.91 -2.90
CA TYR A 304 2.26 -21.07 -1.45
C TYR A 304 2.10 -22.52 -0.96
N GLY A 305 1.97 -23.48 -1.87
CA GLY A 305 1.51 -24.83 -1.58
C GLY A 305 -0.02 -24.91 -1.52
N GLN A 306 -0.54 -26.12 -1.63
CA GLN A 306 -1.98 -26.42 -1.54
C GLN A 306 -2.45 -26.26 -0.10
N ILE A 307 -2.72 -25.02 0.31
CA ILE A 307 -3.33 -24.64 1.60
C ILE A 307 -4.74 -24.09 1.34
N GLU A 308 -5.65 -24.32 2.27
CA GLU A 308 -7.04 -23.88 2.15
C GLU A 308 -7.39 -22.70 3.07
N GLY A 309 -6.60 -22.46 4.12
CA GLY A 309 -6.89 -21.41 5.10
C GLY A 309 -7.12 -19.98 4.57
N PRO A 310 -6.39 -19.48 3.55
CA PRO A 310 -6.60 -18.13 3.05
C PRO A 310 -7.79 -18.03 2.07
N GLU A 311 -8.94 -17.51 2.52
CA GLU A 311 -10.11 -17.16 1.69
C GLU A 311 -10.47 -15.67 1.84
N GLN A 312 -11.74 -15.29 2.03
CA GLN A 312 -12.20 -13.94 2.36
C GLN A 312 -11.88 -13.63 3.80
N PHE A 313 -11.95 -14.64 4.66
CA PHE A 313 -11.45 -14.62 6.02
C PHE A 313 -10.50 -15.80 6.21
N TRP A 314 -9.59 -15.68 7.18
CA TRP A 314 -8.74 -16.80 7.56
C TRP A 314 -9.56 -17.93 8.19
N GLU A 315 -9.39 -19.16 7.68
CA GLU A 315 -9.97 -20.37 8.26
C GLU A 315 -8.89 -21.27 8.87
N SER A 316 -9.09 -21.71 10.11
CA SER A 316 -8.18 -22.63 10.79
C SER A 316 -8.52 -24.09 10.43
N ILE A 317 -7.90 -24.60 9.36
CA ILE A 317 -8.19 -25.93 8.82
C ILE A 317 -7.49 -27.04 9.63
N ALA A 318 -8.26 -27.89 10.30
CA ALA A 318 -7.71 -29.09 10.97
C ALA A 318 -6.93 -29.97 9.97
N GLY A 319 -5.72 -30.40 10.34
CA GLY A 319 -4.78 -31.08 9.45
C GLY A 319 -3.79 -30.16 8.73
N GLU A 320 -3.99 -28.84 8.75
CA GLU A 320 -3.04 -27.84 8.26
C GLU A 320 -2.32 -27.09 9.40
N GLU A 321 -2.26 -27.67 10.60
CA GLU A 321 -1.63 -27.02 11.77
C GLU A 321 -0.20 -26.56 11.51
N TYR A 322 0.52 -27.29 10.65
CA TYR A 322 1.88 -26.94 10.25
C TYR A 322 1.97 -25.55 9.60
N VAL A 323 0.92 -25.05 8.95
CA VAL A 323 0.89 -23.73 8.28
C VAL A 323 1.01 -22.58 9.29
N ALA A 324 0.46 -22.76 10.49
CA ALA A 324 0.49 -21.78 11.57
C ALA A 324 1.72 -21.93 12.48
N CYS A 325 2.46 -23.04 12.39
CA CYS A 325 3.61 -23.32 13.24
C CYS A 325 4.82 -22.45 12.86
N ASP A 326 5.51 -21.91 13.86
CA ASP A 326 6.69 -21.04 13.68
C ASP A 326 7.74 -21.66 12.74
N PRO A 327 8.02 -21.03 11.58
CA PRO A 327 9.04 -21.47 10.65
C PRO A 327 10.44 -21.01 11.07
N GLY A 328 10.60 -20.25 12.15
CA GLY A 328 11.88 -19.80 12.68
C GLY A 328 12.76 -20.93 13.21
N TYR A 329 13.98 -20.59 13.60
CA TYR A 329 14.89 -21.52 14.29
C TYR A 329 14.33 -21.84 15.68
N LYS A 330 14.29 -23.13 16.06
CA LYS A 330 13.84 -23.56 17.39
C LYS A 330 15.00 -24.17 18.18
N GLU A 331 15.27 -23.61 19.35
CA GLU A 331 16.22 -24.18 20.32
C GLU A 331 15.76 -25.58 20.76
N GLY A 332 16.71 -26.51 20.91
CA GLY A 332 16.44 -27.91 21.27
C GLY A 332 15.88 -28.78 20.13
N LEU A 333 15.56 -28.22 18.96
CA LEU A 333 15.10 -29.02 17.81
C LEU A 333 16.18 -30.00 17.33
N ILE A 334 17.46 -29.63 17.46
CA ILE A 334 18.61 -30.51 17.16
C ILE A 334 18.55 -31.77 18.02
N ASP A 335 18.30 -31.65 19.32
CA ASP A 335 18.20 -32.80 20.24
C ASP A 335 17.01 -33.69 19.89
N VAL A 336 15.88 -33.06 19.54
CA VAL A 336 14.70 -33.79 19.06
C VAL A 336 15.01 -34.55 17.78
N ILE A 337 15.67 -33.92 16.79
CA ILE A 337 16.08 -34.59 15.54
C ILE A 337 17.04 -35.74 15.84
N GLN A 338 18.03 -35.55 16.72
CA GLN A 338 18.95 -36.61 17.12
C GLN A 338 18.22 -37.79 17.77
N SER A 339 17.19 -37.53 18.59
CA SER A 339 16.34 -38.58 19.17
C SER A 339 15.54 -39.34 18.11
N LEU A 340 15.16 -38.68 17.01
CA LEU A 340 14.44 -39.25 15.88
C LEU A 340 15.31 -40.03 14.91
N ILE A 341 16.65 -39.89 14.99
CA ILE A 341 17.62 -40.60 14.14
C ILE A 341 18.33 -41.70 14.97
N PRO A 342 17.68 -42.84 15.30
CA PRO A 342 18.39 -44.00 15.80
C PRO A 342 19.44 -44.46 14.78
N SER A 343 20.71 -44.48 15.18
CA SER A 343 21.82 -45.03 14.38
C SER A 343 21.62 -46.49 13.96
N LYS A 344 20.67 -47.22 14.56
CA LYS A 344 20.27 -48.58 14.18
C LYS A 344 19.30 -48.64 13.00
N LEU A 345 18.51 -47.59 12.73
CA LEU A 345 17.52 -47.56 11.63
C LEU A 345 18.14 -47.21 10.28
N PHE A 346 19.27 -46.49 10.30
CA PHE A 346 20.03 -46.09 9.11
C PHE A 346 21.35 -46.83 9.00
N LYS A 347 21.43 -48.08 9.52
CA LYS A 347 22.59 -48.93 9.25
C LYS A 347 22.51 -49.45 7.83
N LYS A 348 23.66 -49.44 7.17
CA LYS A 348 23.82 -49.95 5.81
C LYS A 348 23.61 -51.48 5.77
N ASP A 349 22.36 -51.93 5.60
CA ASP A 349 22.07 -53.34 5.30
C ASP A 349 22.34 -53.58 3.81
N VAL A 350 23.42 -54.32 3.49
CA VAL A 350 23.85 -54.55 2.11
C VAL A 350 23.77 -56.02 1.76
N GLU A 351 22.67 -56.42 1.12
CA GLU A 351 22.80 -57.22 -0.10
C GLU A 351 22.46 -56.33 -1.30
N PRO A 352 23.39 -56.10 -2.24
CA PRO A 352 23.10 -55.34 -3.44
C PRO A 352 22.02 -56.08 -4.25
N LEU A 353 21.00 -55.35 -4.71
CA LEU A 353 20.05 -55.84 -5.69
C LEU A 353 20.79 -56.23 -6.98
N SER A 354 21.13 -57.52 -7.11
CA SER A 354 21.80 -58.07 -8.29
C SER A 354 20.81 -58.23 -9.46
N LEU A 355 20.65 -57.17 -10.24
CA LEU A 355 19.83 -57.15 -11.47
C LEU A 355 20.65 -57.42 -12.75
N GLU A 356 21.94 -57.75 -12.61
CA GLU A 356 22.88 -58.02 -13.71
C GLU A 356 22.38 -59.08 -14.71
N ARG A 357 21.54 -60.03 -14.25
CA ARG A 357 20.94 -61.07 -15.12
C ARG A 357 19.74 -60.58 -15.94
N LYS A 358 19.12 -59.46 -15.56
CA LYS A 358 17.92 -58.90 -16.21
C LYS A 358 18.24 -57.73 -17.13
N VAL A 359 19.28 -56.96 -16.81
CA VAL A 359 19.70 -55.80 -17.60
C VAL A 359 20.92 -56.20 -18.43
N GLN A 360 20.72 -56.43 -19.73
CA GLN A 360 21.78 -56.88 -20.66
C GLN A 360 22.46 -55.74 -21.40
N ASN A 361 21.82 -54.57 -21.48
CA ASN A 361 22.34 -53.39 -22.16
C ASN A 361 21.70 -52.14 -21.52
N ASP A 362 22.50 -51.33 -20.83
CA ASP A 362 22.06 -50.07 -20.24
C ASP A 362 22.61 -48.90 -21.08
N PRO A 363 21.74 -48.12 -21.77
CA PRO A 363 22.20 -47.06 -22.65
C PRO A 363 22.94 -45.93 -21.91
N LEU A 364 22.76 -45.82 -20.59
CA LEU A 364 23.43 -44.79 -19.77
C LEU A 364 24.79 -45.24 -19.26
N GLU A 365 25.19 -46.50 -19.48
CA GLU A 365 26.52 -47.02 -19.13
C GLU A 365 27.67 -46.23 -19.81
N MET A 366 27.36 -45.59 -20.95
CA MET A 366 28.31 -44.71 -21.64
C MET A 366 28.61 -43.40 -20.90
N LEU A 367 27.80 -43.01 -19.91
CA LEU A 367 27.99 -41.77 -19.15
C LEU A 367 28.95 -42.01 -17.97
N PRO A 368 30.06 -41.25 -17.88
CA PRO A 368 30.92 -41.26 -16.71
C PRO A 368 30.18 -40.80 -15.44
N TYR A 369 30.66 -41.25 -14.28
CA TYR A 369 30.11 -40.86 -12.98
C TYR A 369 29.96 -39.33 -12.85
N ASP A 370 30.98 -38.57 -13.23
CA ASP A 370 30.97 -37.10 -13.10
C ASP A 370 29.85 -36.45 -13.92
N VAL A 371 29.51 -37.02 -15.08
CA VAL A 371 28.40 -36.53 -15.92
C VAL A 371 27.06 -36.88 -15.29
N LEU A 372 26.91 -38.10 -14.76
CA LEU A 372 25.70 -38.50 -14.04
C LEU A 372 25.49 -37.65 -12.78
N TYR A 373 26.57 -37.40 -12.05
CA TYR A 373 26.59 -36.56 -10.87
C TYR A 373 26.11 -35.15 -11.21
N GLU A 374 26.70 -34.52 -12.22
CA GLU A 374 26.30 -33.18 -12.68
C GLU A 374 24.84 -33.15 -13.13
N ILE A 375 24.38 -34.13 -13.94
CA ILE A 375 22.97 -34.23 -14.34
C ILE A 375 22.05 -34.21 -13.13
N CYS A 376 22.35 -35.02 -12.10
CA CYS A 376 21.53 -35.08 -10.89
C CYS A 376 21.46 -33.76 -10.12
N THR A 377 22.46 -32.87 -10.23
CA THR A 377 22.42 -31.55 -9.58
C THR A 377 21.41 -30.58 -10.18
N HIS A 378 20.99 -30.82 -11.43
CA HIS A 378 20.00 -30.01 -12.16
C HIS A 378 18.58 -30.61 -12.14
N LEU A 379 18.40 -31.77 -11.52
CA LEU A 379 17.10 -32.46 -11.46
C LEU A 379 16.35 -32.11 -10.18
N SER A 380 15.02 -32.09 -10.25
CA SER A 380 14.19 -32.15 -9.04
C SER A 380 14.42 -33.48 -8.32
N PHE A 381 14.10 -33.57 -7.02
CA PHE A 381 14.19 -34.83 -6.30
C PHE A 381 13.40 -35.96 -6.98
N THR A 382 12.18 -35.68 -7.43
CA THR A 382 11.30 -36.65 -8.10
C THR A 382 11.92 -37.15 -9.41
N ASP A 383 12.52 -36.26 -10.18
CA ASP A 383 13.18 -36.61 -11.44
C ASP A 383 14.50 -37.35 -11.19
N ALA A 384 15.28 -36.95 -10.19
CA ALA A 384 16.48 -37.66 -9.78
C ALA A 384 16.15 -39.08 -9.31
N GLN A 385 15.08 -39.25 -8.52
CA GLN A 385 14.61 -40.57 -8.10
C GLN A 385 14.17 -41.41 -9.31
N SER A 386 13.36 -40.85 -10.20
CA SER A 386 12.91 -41.52 -11.44
C SER A 386 14.11 -41.90 -12.32
N PHE A 387 15.11 -41.02 -12.42
CA PHE A 387 16.34 -41.25 -13.16
C PHE A 387 17.14 -42.41 -12.56
N THR A 388 17.34 -42.44 -11.23
CA THR A 388 18.00 -43.57 -10.54
C THR A 388 17.23 -44.88 -10.67
N GLN A 389 15.90 -44.84 -10.79
CA GLN A 389 15.07 -46.04 -10.97
C GLN A 389 15.07 -46.54 -12.42
N SER A 390 15.32 -45.66 -13.39
CA SER A 390 15.24 -45.98 -14.82
C SER A 390 16.44 -46.76 -15.39
N SER A 391 17.58 -46.74 -14.70
CA SER A 391 18.84 -47.35 -15.17
C SER A 391 19.60 -48.04 -14.03
N LEU A 392 20.11 -49.24 -14.30
CA LEU A 392 20.91 -49.99 -13.35
C LEU A 392 22.29 -49.34 -13.15
N HIS A 393 22.87 -48.80 -14.23
CA HIS A 393 24.13 -48.06 -14.16
C HIS A 393 24.01 -46.81 -13.28
N VAL A 394 22.95 -46.03 -13.46
CA VAL A 394 22.68 -44.84 -12.62
C VAL A 394 22.39 -45.26 -11.17
N TYR A 395 21.57 -46.30 -10.96
CA TYR A 395 21.28 -46.83 -9.62
C TYR A 395 22.53 -47.24 -8.86
N THR A 396 23.43 -47.99 -9.50
CA THR A 396 24.67 -48.49 -8.89
C THR A 396 25.69 -47.36 -8.65
N SER A 397 25.84 -46.45 -9.62
CA SER A 397 26.72 -45.28 -9.53
C SER A 397 26.34 -44.33 -8.39
N THR A 398 25.04 -44.22 -8.08
CA THR A 398 24.53 -43.33 -7.02
C THR A 398 24.51 -43.96 -5.62
N GLN A 399 24.96 -45.22 -5.42
CA GLN A 399 25.01 -45.83 -4.08
C GLN A 399 26.13 -45.28 -3.17
N ASN A 400 27.00 -44.42 -3.69
CA ASN A 400 28.06 -43.80 -2.90
C ASN A 400 27.46 -42.78 -1.89
N GLY A 401 27.81 -42.87 -0.61
CA GLY A 401 27.34 -41.92 0.42
C GLY A 401 27.71 -40.47 0.11
N ALA A 402 28.85 -40.23 -0.55
CA ALA A 402 29.25 -38.89 -0.99
C ALA A 402 28.24 -38.24 -1.95
N PHE A 403 27.58 -39.04 -2.81
CA PHE A 403 26.51 -38.58 -3.69
C PHE A 403 25.33 -38.06 -2.87
N TRP A 404 24.84 -38.85 -1.90
CA TRP A 404 23.68 -38.47 -1.08
C TRP A 404 23.99 -37.32 -0.11
N LYS A 405 25.23 -37.22 0.39
CA LYS A 405 25.71 -36.03 1.11
C LYS A 405 25.64 -34.77 0.24
N HIS A 406 25.97 -34.89 -1.04
CA HIS A 406 25.80 -33.77 -1.97
C HIS A 406 24.32 -33.45 -2.24
N MET A 407 23.48 -34.46 -2.45
CA MET A 407 22.03 -34.26 -2.62
C MET A 407 21.39 -33.58 -1.40
N MET A 408 21.81 -33.93 -0.17
CA MET A 408 21.39 -33.22 1.05
C MET A 408 21.77 -31.74 1.02
N ARG A 409 23.00 -31.41 0.59
CA ARG A 409 23.46 -30.03 0.47
C ARG A 409 22.66 -29.21 -0.53
N LEU A 410 22.22 -29.83 -1.63
CA LEU A 410 21.46 -29.16 -2.67
C LEU A 410 19.97 -29.02 -2.34
N HIS A 411 19.35 -30.08 -1.81
CA HIS A 411 17.88 -30.14 -1.71
C HIS A 411 17.32 -29.98 -0.29
N ILE A 412 18.12 -30.17 0.76
CA ILE A 412 17.65 -30.15 2.16
C ILE A 412 18.24 -28.96 2.92
N TYR A 413 19.56 -28.82 2.94
CA TYR A 413 20.25 -27.81 3.76
C TYR A 413 19.88 -26.34 3.48
N PRO A 414 19.48 -25.92 2.25
CA PRO A 414 19.13 -24.53 2.02
C PRO A 414 17.97 -24.00 2.90
N TRP A 415 17.01 -24.86 3.23
CA TRP A 415 15.86 -24.49 4.07
C TRP A 415 15.85 -25.23 5.42
N PHE A 416 16.51 -26.39 5.55
CA PHE A 416 16.65 -27.08 6.82
C PHE A 416 17.98 -26.74 7.50
N TRP A 417 18.05 -25.54 8.09
CA TRP A 417 19.28 -24.96 8.64
C TRP A 417 19.91 -25.83 9.73
N GLU A 418 19.10 -26.40 10.60
CA GLU A 418 19.51 -27.25 11.72
C GLU A 418 20.10 -28.58 11.25
N ALA A 419 19.73 -29.08 10.06
CA ALA A 419 20.17 -30.38 9.57
C ALA A 419 21.68 -30.42 9.32
N SER A 420 22.31 -29.32 8.91
CA SER A 420 23.76 -29.30 8.74
C SER A 420 24.50 -29.47 10.07
N ASP A 421 23.97 -28.93 11.16
CA ASP A 421 24.64 -28.96 12.47
C ASP A 421 24.42 -30.29 13.18
N VAL A 422 23.24 -30.89 13.01
CA VAL A 422 23.01 -32.31 13.34
C VAL A 422 24.11 -33.16 12.68
N MET A 423 24.35 -32.99 11.39
CA MET A 423 25.27 -33.83 10.62
C MET A 423 26.76 -33.59 10.89
N LYS A 424 27.14 -32.46 11.50
CA LYS A 424 28.52 -32.20 11.96
C LYS A 424 28.83 -32.86 13.30
N ASN A 425 27.81 -33.28 14.04
CA ASN A 425 27.96 -33.80 15.39
C ASN A 425 28.52 -35.24 15.37
N GLU A 426 29.52 -35.54 16.21
CA GLU A 426 30.28 -36.82 16.21
C GLU A 426 29.46 -38.05 16.65
N VAL A 427 28.16 -37.87 16.93
CA VAL A 427 27.24 -38.92 17.42
C VAL A 427 26.92 -39.96 16.34
N PHE A 428 27.12 -39.63 15.05
CA PHE A 428 26.82 -40.53 13.94
C PHE A 428 28.04 -41.40 13.57
N SER A 429 27.84 -42.73 13.50
CA SER A 429 28.90 -43.68 13.11
C SER A 429 29.31 -43.50 11.65
N GLU A 430 30.56 -43.88 11.29
CA GLU A 430 31.02 -43.97 9.89
C GLU A 430 30.11 -44.84 8.99
N ASP A 431 29.29 -45.71 9.58
CA ASP A 431 28.34 -46.62 8.90
C ASP A 431 26.96 -46.01 8.59
N LEU A 432 26.77 -44.69 8.73
CA LEU A 432 25.49 -44.03 8.46
C LEU A 432 25.06 -44.17 6.98
N ASP A 433 23.84 -44.64 6.75
CA ASP A 433 23.25 -44.71 5.41
C ASP A 433 22.71 -43.33 4.98
N ASP A 434 23.58 -42.54 4.36
CA ASP A 434 23.28 -41.20 3.84
C ASP A 434 22.07 -41.18 2.90
N LYS A 435 21.83 -42.27 2.15
CA LYS A 435 20.69 -42.37 1.21
C LYS A 435 19.38 -42.46 1.97
N ASN A 436 19.28 -43.39 2.91
CA ASN A 436 18.05 -43.57 3.68
C ASN A 436 17.77 -42.38 4.59
N LEU A 437 18.81 -41.73 5.11
CA LEU A 437 18.66 -40.48 5.85
C LEU A 437 18.08 -39.37 4.94
N PHE A 438 18.64 -39.18 3.75
CA PHE A 438 18.13 -38.19 2.80
C PHE A 438 16.66 -38.45 2.44
N LEU A 439 16.30 -39.70 2.12
CA LEU A 439 14.92 -40.09 1.79
C LEU A 439 13.97 -39.87 2.98
N TRP A 440 14.40 -40.18 4.20
CA TRP A 440 13.62 -39.92 5.40
C TRP A 440 13.41 -38.43 5.64
N LEU A 441 14.46 -37.61 5.54
CA LEU A 441 14.37 -36.15 5.70
C LEU A 441 13.42 -35.54 4.66
N GLU A 442 13.54 -35.96 3.40
CA GLU A 442 12.65 -35.50 2.33
C GLU A 442 11.19 -35.83 2.63
N ALA A 443 10.90 -37.07 3.03
CA ALA A 443 9.55 -37.53 3.31
C ALA A 443 8.96 -36.93 4.60
N ALA A 444 9.78 -36.77 5.65
CA ALA A 444 9.35 -36.26 6.95
C ALA A 444 9.05 -34.76 6.93
N THR A 445 9.68 -34.00 6.02
CA THR A 445 9.53 -32.54 5.90
C THR A 445 8.64 -32.11 4.73
N ARG A 446 8.08 -33.04 3.97
CA ARG A 446 7.23 -32.72 2.81
C ARG A 446 5.91 -32.08 3.27
N PRO A 447 5.54 -30.88 2.77
CA PRO A 447 4.23 -30.28 3.04
C PRO A 447 3.12 -31.20 2.53
N ARG A 448 2.23 -31.61 3.44
CA ARG A 448 1.06 -32.44 3.13
C ARG A 448 -0.03 -32.22 4.16
N PHE A 449 -1.27 -32.42 3.74
CA PHE A 449 -2.41 -32.41 4.64
C PHE A 449 -2.30 -33.50 5.72
N GLY A 450 -2.60 -33.12 6.96
CA GLY A 450 -2.46 -33.96 8.14
C GLY A 450 -1.02 -34.20 8.56
N ALA A 451 -0.06 -33.34 8.20
CA ALA A 451 1.29 -33.42 8.73
C ALA A 451 1.30 -33.16 10.25
N GLU A 452 2.05 -33.96 11.00
CA GLU A 452 2.10 -33.87 12.46
C GLU A 452 3.49 -34.20 12.99
N GLY A 453 3.71 -33.86 14.27
CA GLY A 453 4.95 -34.15 14.98
C GLY A 453 5.91 -32.95 15.07
N PRO A 454 7.12 -33.16 15.57
CA PRO A 454 8.02 -32.07 15.97
C PRO A 454 8.60 -31.26 14.79
N LEU A 455 8.45 -31.75 13.55
CA LEU A 455 8.99 -31.11 12.36
C LEU A 455 7.99 -30.14 11.67
N MET A 456 6.81 -29.90 12.23
CA MET A 456 5.79 -29.03 11.61
C MET A 456 6.33 -27.63 11.25
N GLY A 457 7.14 -27.01 12.11
CA GLY A 457 7.78 -25.72 11.79
C GLY A 457 8.74 -25.81 10.59
N ILE A 458 9.48 -26.91 10.46
CA ILE A 458 10.36 -27.19 9.31
C ILE A 458 9.54 -27.41 8.02
N ILE A 459 8.40 -28.10 8.13
CA ILE A 459 7.46 -28.29 7.02
C ILE A 459 6.93 -26.92 6.55
N ASN A 460 6.55 -26.04 7.48
CA ASN A 460 6.13 -24.67 7.15
C ASN A 460 7.25 -23.88 6.48
N ARG A 461 8.46 -23.96 7.03
CA ARG A 461 9.64 -23.27 6.48
C ARG A 461 9.94 -23.74 5.06
N ARG A 462 9.87 -25.04 4.76
CA ARG A 462 10.05 -25.58 3.40
C ARG A 462 8.99 -25.04 2.44
N ARG A 463 7.73 -24.94 2.89
CA ARG A 463 6.63 -24.34 2.11
C ARG A 463 6.91 -22.87 1.78
N ILE A 464 7.27 -22.08 2.79
CA ILE A 464 7.61 -20.65 2.65
C ILE A 464 8.84 -20.45 1.77
N TRP A 465 9.85 -21.31 1.92
CA TRP A 465 11.04 -21.31 1.08
C TRP A 465 10.67 -21.48 -0.40
N ASN A 466 9.80 -22.44 -0.73
CA ASN A 466 9.36 -22.67 -2.11
C ASN A 466 8.61 -21.46 -2.69
N ALA A 467 7.80 -20.76 -1.88
CA ALA A 467 7.17 -19.50 -2.29
C ALA A 467 8.23 -18.41 -2.55
N CYS A 468 9.21 -18.27 -1.64
CA CYS A 468 10.29 -17.30 -1.77
C CYS A 468 11.19 -17.57 -2.99
N GLN A 469 11.45 -18.83 -3.35
CA GLN A 469 12.25 -19.20 -4.51
C GLN A 469 11.65 -18.72 -5.85
N GLN A 470 10.36 -18.42 -5.92
CA GLN A 470 9.74 -17.80 -7.10
C GLN A 470 10.11 -16.30 -7.24
N LEU A 471 10.48 -15.64 -6.13
CA LEU A 471 10.87 -14.24 -6.08
C LEU A 471 12.38 -14.04 -6.26
N VAL A 472 13.20 -15.00 -5.79
CA VAL A 472 14.67 -14.92 -5.81
C VAL A 472 15.25 -14.57 -7.20
N PRO A 473 14.85 -15.21 -8.31
CA PRO A 473 15.36 -14.86 -9.65
C PRO A 473 15.02 -13.43 -10.07
N GLN A 474 13.82 -12.95 -9.74
CA GLN A 474 13.36 -11.61 -10.07
C GLN A 474 14.12 -10.54 -9.28
N TYR A 475 14.42 -10.84 -8.01
CA TYR A 475 15.26 -9.99 -7.17
C TYR A 475 16.70 -9.96 -7.70
N ALA A 476 17.28 -11.12 -8.02
CA ALA A 476 18.64 -11.22 -8.56
C ALA A 476 18.79 -10.47 -9.90
N GLU A 477 17.80 -10.57 -10.79
CA GLU A 477 17.77 -9.84 -12.07
C GLU A 477 17.80 -8.31 -11.87
N LYS A 478 17.09 -7.80 -10.85
CA LYS A 478 17.05 -6.37 -10.53
C LYS A 478 18.28 -5.90 -9.73
N MET A 479 18.90 -6.81 -8.96
CA MET A 479 20.18 -6.56 -8.27
C MET A 479 21.34 -6.47 -9.24
N GLU A 480 21.36 -7.27 -10.30
CA GLU A 480 22.40 -7.20 -11.34
C GLU A 480 22.29 -5.84 -12.05
N PRO A 481 23.17 -4.86 -11.77
CA PRO A 481 23.13 -3.62 -12.50
C PRO A 481 23.46 -3.94 -13.96
N PRO A 482 22.96 -3.18 -14.95
CA PRO A 482 23.62 -3.15 -16.25
C PRO A 482 25.06 -2.66 -16.04
N LYS A 483 26.02 -3.59 -15.84
CA LYS A 483 27.46 -3.39 -15.57
C LYS A 483 27.82 -1.93 -15.30
N ARG A 484 27.46 -1.42 -14.12
CA ARG A 484 27.97 -0.14 -13.61
C ARG A 484 29.11 -0.46 -12.67
N ALA A 485 30.28 0.11 -12.95
CA ALA A 485 31.30 0.26 -11.93
C ALA A 485 30.70 1.16 -10.85
N GLU A 486 30.14 0.57 -9.79
CA GLU A 486 30.15 1.17 -8.45
C GLU A 486 31.54 1.81 -8.28
N PRO A 487 31.63 3.12 -8.05
CA PRO A 487 32.94 3.72 -7.88
C PRO A 487 33.55 3.17 -6.59
N GLU A 488 34.71 2.50 -6.70
CA GLU A 488 35.60 2.26 -5.55
C GLU A 488 36.03 3.60 -4.89
N ASP A 489 35.79 4.73 -5.55
CA ASP A 489 36.06 6.10 -5.11
C ASP A 489 35.23 6.53 -3.90
N ALA A 490 35.91 6.96 -2.84
CA ALA A 490 35.30 7.42 -1.59
C ALA A 490 34.56 8.76 -1.74
N GLU A 491 35.00 9.65 -2.65
CA GLU A 491 34.33 10.95 -2.87
C GLU A 491 32.95 10.75 -3.51
N ALA A 492 32.85 9.80 -4.45
CA ALA A 492 31.59 9.48 -5.09
C ALA A 492 30.55 8.91 -4.10
N ARG A 493 31.01 8.13 -3.12
CA ARG A 493 30.16 7.62 -2.03
C ARG A 493 29.72 8.75 -1.09
N ASP A 494 30.64 9.61 -0.64
CA ASP A 494 30.30 10.79 0.18
C ASP A 494 29.27 11.71 -0.50
N ILE A 495 29.40 11.93 -1.82
CA ILE A 495 28.43 12.73 -2.58
C ILE A 495 27.03 12.09 -2.56
N LEU A 496 26.94 10.77 -2.71
CA LEU A 496 25.66 10.05 -2.71
C LEU A 496 25.05 9.95 -1.31
N ASP A 497 25.86 9.71 -0.28
CA ASP A 497 25.40 9.65 1.12
C ASP A 497 24.80 10.98 1.58
N ARG A 498 25.27 12.09 1.00
CA ARG A 498 24.76 13.45 1.26
C ARG A 498 23.71 13.90 0.25
N ALA A 499 23.36 13.06 -0.72
CA ALA A 499 22.38 13.39 -1.75
C ALA A 499 20.96 13.25 -1.21
N MET A 500 20.17 14.29 -1.45
CA MET A 500 18.77 14.37 -1.05
C MET A 500 17.88 14.62 -2.25
N CYS A 501 16.69 14.02 -2.25
CA CYS A 501 15.61 14.24 -3.18
C CYS A 501 14.38 14.72 -2.41
N PHE A 502 14.08 16.02 -2.52
CA PHE A 502 13.02 16.67 -1.77
C PHE A 502 11.62 16.58 -2.39
N HIS A 503 11.51 16.07 -3.62
CA HIS A 503 10.24 15.93 -4.33
C HIS A 503 10.40 14.96 -5.52
N MET A 504 9.53 13.96 -5.62
CA MET A 504 9.53 12.97 -6.71
C MET A 504 8.12 12.70 -7.27
N PRO A 505 7.50 13.72 -7.90
CA PRO A 505 6.14 13.65 -8.40
C PRO A 505 6.02 12.73 -9.62
N ALA A 506 4.80 12.28 -9.85
CA ALA A 506 4.42 11.66 -11.10
C ALA A 506 4.54 12.65 -12.29
N VAL A 507 4.99 12.08 -13.40
CA VAL A 507 5.17 12.74 -14.70
C VAL A 507 4.59 11.91 -15.85
N ALA A 508 3.93 10.81 -15.51
CA ALA A 508 3.12 10.02 -16.43
C ALA A 508 1.87 9.47 -15.74
N TYR A 509 0.81 9.28 -16.52
CA TYR A 509 -0.43 8.67 -16.09
C TYR A 509 -1.01 7.79 -17.20
N PRO A 510 -1.55 6.59 -16.90
CA PRO A 510 -1.48 5.92 -15.61
C PRO A 510 -0.04 5.46 -15.31
N ILE A 511 0.31 5.38 -14.02
CA ILE A 511 1.55 4.72 -13.60
C ILE A 511 1.30 3.21 -13.72
N GLY A 512 2.08 2.52 -14.56
CA GLY A 512 1.95 1.07 -14.73
C GLY A 512 2.29 0.30 -13.45
N LYS A 513 1.84 -0.96 -13.33
CA LYS A 513 2.15 -1.81 -12.16
C LYS A 513 3.60 -2.27 -12.11
N GLN A 514 4.21 -2.45 -13.29
CA GLN A 514 5.60 -2.86 -13.41
C GLN A 514 6.50 -1.63 -13.50
N ILE A 515 6.82 -1.09 -12.33
CA ILE A 515 7.71 0.05 -12.16
C ILE A 515 8.95 -0.36 -11.38
N ARG A 516 10.07 0.28 -11.72
CA ARG A 516 11.30 0.18 -10.95
C ARG A 516 11.74 1.56 -10.49
N THR A 517 12.06 1.70 -9.22
CA THR A 517 12.78 2.87 -8.71
C THR A 517 14.23 2.77 -9.19
N VAL A 518 14.72 3.86 -9.78
CA VAL A 518 16.08 3.94 -10.32
C VAL A 518 16.68 5.25 -9.89
N SER A 519 17.94 5.19 -9.47
CA SER A 519 18.76 6.36 -9.18
C SER A 519 20.00 6.37 -10.09
N LEU A 520 20.43 7.57 -10.49
CA LEU A 520 21.62 7.78 -11.29
C LEU A 520 22.45 8.92 -10.71
N GLN A 521 23.70 8.63 -10.40
CA GLN A 521 24.71 9.62 -10.05
C GLN A 521 25.31 10.27 -11.31
N PHE A 522 25.08 11.58 -11.48
CA PHE A 522 25.69 12.39 -12.54
C PHE A 522 27.16 12.69 -12.28
N ILE A 523 27.53 13.17 -11.10
CA ILE A 523 28.93 13.54 -10.76
C ILE A 523 29.49 12.60 -9.69
N ARG A 524 30.76 12.19 -9.86
CA ARG A 524 31.52 11.34 -8.92
C ARG A 524 32.57 12.11 -8.13
N SER A 525 32.88 13.33 -8.57
CA SER A 525 33.77 14.26 -7.86
C SER A 525 33.31 15.68 -8.10
N TRP A 526 33.53 16.57 -7.13
CA TRP A 526 33.10 17.97 -7.23
C TRP A 526 33.83 18.74 -8.33
N ASN A 527 35.03 18.28 -8.73
CA ASN A 527 35.79 18.91 -9.80
C ASN A 527 35.16 18.69 -11.20
N GLN A 528 34.31 17.67 -11.40
CA GLN A 528 33.79 17.29 -12.72
C GLN A 528 32.93 18.36 -13.37
N THR A 529 32.25 19.18 -12.57
CA THR A 529 31.44 20.32 -13.06
C THR A 529 32.31 21.54 -13.44
N SER A 530 33.51 21.63 -12.88
CA SER A 530 34.42 22.77 -13.03
C SER A 530 35.58 22.53 -14.02
N SER A 531 35.92 21.27 -14.29
CA SER A 531 37.13 20.88 -15.00
C SER A 531 36.97 20.83 -16.52
N GLY A 532 35.79 20.51 -17.04
CA GLY A 532 35.54 20.44 -18.48
C GLY A 532 34.07 20.60 -18.88
N SER A 533 33.79 20.42 -20.17
CA SER A 533 32.45 20.55 -20.74
C SER A 533 31.65 19.25 -20.59
N SER A 534 30.33 19.38 -20.50
CA SER A 534 29.42 18.25 -20.40
C SER A 534 28.38 18.29 -21.52
N VAL A 535 27.81 17.13 -21.85
CA VAL A 535 26.70 17.03 -22.82
C VAL A 535 25.55 16.29 -22.16
N LEU A 536 24.36 16.88 -22.21
CA LEU A 536 23.10 16.26 -21.79
C LEU A 536 22.32 15.85 -23.03
N ASP A 537 21.96 14.57 -23.09
CA ASP A 537 21.16 13.95 -24.15
C ASP A 537 19.84 13.42 -23.59
N THR A 538 18.81 13.39 -24.44
CA THR A 538 17.49 12.81 -24.12
C THR A 538 17.08 11.80 -25.18
N TYR A 539 16.36 10.77 -24.77
CA TYR A 539 15.88 9.70 -25.64
C TYR A 539 14.37 9.60 -25.57
N TRP A 540 13.72 9.51 -26.73
CA TRP A 540 12.28 9.60 -26.89
C TRP A 540 11.73 8.33 -27.52
N GLY A 541 10.76 7.68 -26.87
CA GLY A 541 10.10 6.48 -27.35
C GLY A 541 9.38 6.69 -28.68
N GLN A 542 8.91 5.60 -29.29
CA GLN A 542 8.17 5.67 -30.57
C GLN A 542 6.87 6.48 -30.46
N ASN A 543 6.27 6.51 -29.27
CA ASN A 543 5.08 7.28 -28.97
C ASN A 543 5.38 8.76 -28.63
N GLY A 544 6.66 9.18 -28.63
CA GLY A 544 7.08 10.53 -28.27
C GLY A 544 7.18 10.78 -26.75
N ALA A 545 7.17 9.75 -25.91
CA ALA A 545 7.40 9.87 -24.46
C ALA A 545 8.89 9.91 -24.14
N LEU A 546 9.31 10.61 -23.08
CA LEU A 546 10.70 10.56 -22.61
C LEU A 546 11.00 9.19 -21.97
N VAL A 547 11.96 8.46 -22.53
CA VAL A 547 12.38 7.14 -22.03
C VAL A 547 13.79 7.14 -21.43
N GLY A 548 14.56 8.21 -21.63
CA GLY A 548 15.86 8.33 -20.98
C GLY A 548 16.49 9.71 -21.05
N ILE A 549 17.34 10.00 -20.07
CA ILE A 549 18.19 11.19 -19.96
C ILE A 549 19.61 10.69 -19.74
N SER A 550 20.59 11.21 -20.47
CA SER A 550 21.99 10.88 -20.19
C SER A 550 22.87 12.09 -20.08
N ILE A 551 23.93 11.95 -19.29
CA ILE A 551 24.97 12.96 -19.16
C ILE A 551 26.33 12.36 -19.49
N THR A 552 27.08 13.08 -20.31
CA THR A 552 28.48 12.78 -20.65
C THR A 552 29.36 13.87 -20.07
N LEU A 553 30.22 13.52 -19.12
CA LEU A 553 31.13 14.46 -18.45
C LEU A 553 32.53 14.32 -19.05
N ASN A 554 33.17 15.42 -19.45
CA ASN A 554 34.57 15.44 -19.90
C ASN A 554 34.91 14.47 -21.06
N GLY A 555 33.92 13.98 -21.80
CA GLY A 555 34.10 12.99 -22.87
C GLY A 555 34.19 11.53 -22.39
N ASP A 556 33.85 11.25 -21.12
CA ASP A 556 33.74 9.90 -20.57
C ASP A 556 32.55 9.12 -21.19
N SER A 557 32.32 7.88 -20.73
CA SER A 557 31.13 7.13 -21.12
C SER A 557 29.83 7.81 -20.61
N PRO A 558 28.77 7.82 -21.42
CA PRO A 558 27.50 8.43 -21.04
C PRO A 558 26.87 7.69 -19.85
N ARG A 559 26.39 8.45 -18.88
CA ARG A 559 25.65 7.94 -17.72
C ARG A 559 24.16 8.11 -17.99
N VAL A 560 23.41 7.02 -18.07
CA VAL A 560 22.02 7.00 -18.58
C VAL A 560 21.01 6.72 -17.47
N PHE A 561 20.04 7.60 -17.30
CA PHE A 561 18.84 7.41 -16.50
C PHE A 561 17.73 6.96 -17.46
N GLY A 562 17.12 5.80 -17.22
CA GLY A 562 16.19 5.20 -18.19
C GLY A 562 16.88 4.36 -19.27
N SER A 563 16.46 4.56 -20.51
CA SER A 563 16.86 3.76 -21.69
C SER A 563 17.37 4.64 -22.84
N THR A 564 18.33 4.12 -23.60
CA THR A 564 18.82 4.74 -24.85
C THR A 564 18.15 4.20 -26.11
N GLN A 565 17.14 3.34 -25.98
CA GLN A 565 16.49 2.67 -27.13
C GLN A 565 15.53 3.58 -27.94
N GLY A 566 15.40 4.85 -27.56
CA GLY A 566 14.56 5.85 -28.23
C GLY A 566 15.29 6.72 -29.27
N ASN A 567 14.53 7.60 -29.92
CA ASN A 567 15.04 8.65 -30.79
C ASN A 567 15.80 9.70 -29.99
N LEU A 568 16.99 10.09 -30.46
CA LEU A 568 17.80 11.11 -29.80
C LEU A 568 17.15 12.51 -29.97
N GLY A 569 17.03 13.25 -28.87
CA GLY A 569 16.66 14.66 -28.85
C GLY A 569 17.81 15.58 -29.30
N ASN A 570 17.68 16.89 -29.09
CA ASN A 570 18.73 17.85 -29.42
C ASN A 570 19.76 17.96 -28.27
N PRO A 571 21.02 17.50 -28.44
CA PRO A 571 22.00 17.52 -27.36
C PRO A 571 22.20 18.92 -26.76
N MET A 572 22.28 19.03 -25.45
CA MET A 572 22.61 20.28 -24.76
C MET A 572 24.06 20.26 -24.32
N HIS A 573 24.86 21.18 -24.87
CA HIS A 573 26.23 21.40 -24.43
C HIS A 573 26.23 22.31 -23.20
N ILE A 574 26.87 21.84 -22.13
CA ILE A 574 27.07 22.54 -20.87
C ILE A 574 28.54 23.02 -20.86
N PRO A 575 28.79 24.34 -20.96
CA PRO A 575 30.14 24.89 -20.92
C PRO A 575 30.86 24.58 -19.61
N ARG A 576 32.19 24.59 -19.66
CA ARG A 576 33.01 24.45 -18.46
C ARG A 576 32.66 25.52 -17.42
N GLY A 577 32.48 25.10 -16.17
CA GLY A 577 32.17 25.99 -15.05
C GLY A 577 30.69 26.38 -14.95
N GLU A 578 29.85 25.91 -15.88
CA GLU A 578 28.40 26.02 -15.80
C GLU A 578 27.79 24.69 -15.40
N TRP A 579 26.66 24.74 -14.69
CA TRP A 579 25.94 23.55 -14.27
C TRP A 579 24.43 23.70 -14.39
N ILE A 580 23.72 22.58 -14.29
CA ILE A 580 22.26 22.55 -14.38
C ILE A 580 21.69 23.13 -13.08
N ARG A 581 20.86 24.17 -13.20
CA ARG A 581 20.12 24.76 -12.08
C ARG A 581 18.65 24.34 -12.07
N GLU A 582 18.08 24.07 -13.24
CA GLU A 582 16.65 23.80 -13.38
C GLU A 582 16.40 22.89 -14.58
N ILE A 583 15.45 21.97 -14.40
CA ILE A 583 14.90 21.10 -15.45
C ILE A 583 13.39 21.35 -15.49
N VAL A 584 12.84 21.69 -16.65
CA VAL A 584 11.40 21.83 -16.86
C VAL A 584 10.95 20.74 -17.81
N VAL A 585 10.01 19.91 -17.38
CA VAL A 585 9.39 18.89 -18.24
C VAL A 585 7.99 19.34 -18.62
N SER A 586 7.63 19.19 -19.89
CA SER A 586 6.26 19.44 -20.33
C SER A 586 5.51 18.13 -20.47
N VAL A 587 4.35 18.03 -19.81
CA VAL A 587 3.52 16.84 -19.69
C VAL A 587 2.17 17.12 -20.34
N ASP A 588 1.60 16.11 -21.03
CA ASP A 588 0.24 16.19 -21.58
C ASP A 588 -0.81 16.36 -20.47
N ASP A 589 -1.96 16.94 -20.82
CA ASP A 589 -3.17 16.79 -20.01
C ASP A 589 -3.65 15.33 -20.00
N VAL A 590 -4.17 14.89 -18.86
CA VAL A 590 -4.84 13.59 -18.78
C VAL A 590 -6.17 13.65 -19.53
N ASN A 591 -6.26 12.90 -20.62
CA ASN A 591 -7.46 12.88 -21.47
C ASN A 591 -8.56 11.98 -20.89
N MET A 592 -9.68 12.59 -20.47
CA MET A 592 -10.82 11.87 -19.90
C MET A 592 -11.59 10.97 -20.91
N PHE A 593 -11.39 11.14 -22.22
CA PHE A 593 -12.23 10.53 -23.27
C PHE A 593 -11.57 9.35 -24.03
N SER A 594 -10.33 8.97 -23.70
CA SER A 594 -9.60 7.87 -24.33
C SER A 594 -9.77 6.52 -23.60
N ARG A 595 -9.82 5.41 -24.35
CA ARG A 595 -10.12 4.04 -23.87
C ARG A 595 -9.72 2.94 -24.88
N LYS A 596 -9.10 1.85 -24.39
CA LYS A 596 -9.13 0.49 -24.95
C LYS A 596 -10.11 -0.36 -24.14
N GLN A 597 -10.96 -1.12 -24.82
CA GLN A 597 -11.94 -2.03 -24.20
C GLN A 597 -11.21 -3.18 -23.51
N ASP A 598 -11.32 -3.30 -22.19
CA ASP A 598 -11.45 -4.62 -21.58
C ASP A 598 -12.89 -4.76 -21.08
N ARG A 599 -13.51 -5.89 -21.43
CA ARG A 599 -14.94 -6.19 -21.25
C ARG A 599 -15.17 -7.30 -20.23
N SER A 600 -14.12 -7.78 -19.58
CA SER A 600 -14.16 -8.96 -18.70
C SER A 600 -14.79 -8.70 -17.33
N HIS A 601 -14.82 -7.45 -16.83
CA HIS A 601 -15.41 -7.13 -15.52
C HIS A 601 -16.74 -6.36 -15.67
N PHE A 602 -17.83 -7.09 -15.90
CA PHE A 602 -19.17 -6.54 -16.11
C PHE A 602 -19.88 -6.08 -14.82
N ARG A 603 -19.20 -6.01 -13.66
CA ARG A 603 -19.86 -5.78 -12.36
C ARG A 603 -19.72 -4.39 -11.74
N THR A 604 -18.94 -3.47 -12.32
CA THR A 604 -18.81 -2.12 -11.76
C THR A 604 -18.72 -1.10 -12.88
N ALA A 605 -19.80 -0.34 -13.08
CA ALA A 605 -19.81 0.85 -13.93
C ALA A 605 -18.83 1.96 -13.43
N LEU A 606 -18.19 1.75 -12.28
CA LEU A 606 -17.21 2.59 -11.61
C LEU A 606 -15.75 2.37 -12.08
N ASP A 607 -15.42 1.24 -12.74
CA ASP A 607 -14.04 0.96 -13.21
C ASP A 607 -13.73 1.57 -14.60
N ASN A 608 -14.58 2.50 -15.07
CA ASN A 608 -14.33 3.24 -16.30
C ASN A 608 -13.34 4.39 -16.02
N VAL A 609 -12.10 4.05 -15.66
CA VAL A 609 -11.01 5.03 -15.57
C VAL A 609 -10.75 5.61 -16.96
N PRO A 610 -10.58 6.94 -17.11
CA PRO A 610 -10.19 7.55 -18.38
C PRO A 610 -8.75 7.13 -18.77
N TYR A 611 -8.58 6.54 -19.95
CA TYR A 611 -7.30 6.03 -20.45
C TYR A 611 -6.71 6.95 -21.53
N GLY A 612 -6.36 8.19 -21.16
CA GLY A 612 -5.36 9.00 -21.87
C GLY A 612 -4.00 8.78 -21.25
N THR A 613 -2.98 8.50 -22.05
CA THR A 613 -1.61 8.47 -21.54
C THR A 613 -1.09 9.89 -21.46
N ALA A 614 -0.90 10.40 -20.25
CA ALA A 614 -0.10 11.59 -20.04
C ALA A 614 1.35 11.14 -19.80
N CYS A 615 2.31 11.81 -20.42
CA CYS A 615 3.73 11.56 -20.19
C CYS A 615 4.54 12.80 -20.58
N ILE A 616 5.82 12.79 -20.25
CA ILE A 616 6.74 13.85 -20.65
C ILE A 616 6.85 13.87 -22.18
N ARG A 617 6.52 15.02 -22.77
CA ARG A 617 6.60 15.32 -24.21
C ARG A 617 7.69 16.30 -24.57
N SER A 618 8.20 17.06 -23.62
CA SER A 618 9.24 18.06 -23.84
C SER A 618 10.09 18.21 -22.60
N LEU A 619 11.34 18.61 -22.80
CA LEU A 619 12.28 18.89 -21.71
C LEU A 619 13.09 20.14 -22.06
N ALA A 620 13.15 21.07 -21.12
CA ALA A 620 13.99 22.26 -21.15
C ALA A 620 14.93 22.25 -19.95
N VAL A 621 16.12 22.80 -20.12
CA VAL A 621 17.14 22.87 -19.07
C VAL A 621 17.69 24.29 -19.00
N THR A 622 17.82 24.81 -17.78
CA THR A 622 18.41 26.11 -17.49
C THR A 622 19.70 25.93 -16.69
N LEU A 623 20.77 26.59 -17.15
CA LEU A 623 22.09 26.56 -16.52
C LEU A 623 22.26 27.66 -15.46
N THR A 624 23.34 27.57 -14.68
CA THR A 624 23.75 28.55 -13.66
C THR A 624 23.92 29.97 -14.19
N ASN A 625 24.36 30.15 -15.45
CA ASN A 625 24.39 31.44 -16.13
C ASN A 625 23.06 31.92 -16.73
N ASN A 626 21.95 31.26 -16.40
CA ASN A 626 20.61 31.52 -16.93
C ASN A 626 20.44 31.24 -18.44
N THR A 627 21.37 30.55 -19.08
CA THR A 627 21.15 30.04 -20.45
C THR A 627 20.14 28.89 -20.38
N SER A 628 19.04 29.01 -21.12
CA SER A 628 18.00 27.97 -21.22
C SER A 628 17.92 27.40 -22.62
N LYS A 629 17.70 26.09 -22.74
CA LYS A 629 17.55 25.39 -24.02
C LYS A 629 16.46 24.33 -23.94
N ASN A 630 15.56 24.33 -24.92
CA ASN A 630 14.65 23.22 -25.18
C ASN A 630 15.41 22.09 -25.88
N VAL A 631 15.46 20.92 -25.24
CA VAL A 631 16.15 19.73 -25.73
C VAL A 631 15.25 18.95 -26.70
N HIS A 632 13.94 19.04 -26.53
CA HIS A 632 12.93 18.53 -27.47
C HIS A 632 11.64 19.32 -27.30
N GLN A 633 10.96 19.69 -28.39
CA GLN A 633 9.67 20.39 -28.33
C GLN A 633 8.78 19.90 -29.48
N PRO A 634 7.71 19.12 -29.20
CA PRO A 634 6.75 18.73 -30.22
C PRO A 634 5.85 19.92 -30.59
N SER A 635 5.39 19.95 -31.84
CA SER A 635 4.49 20.98 -32.35
C SER A 635 3.03 20.68 -31.98
N GLY A 636 2.29 21.67 -31.48
CA GLY A 636 0.85 21.76 -31.74
C GLY A 636 -0.13 21.70 -30.57
N GLN A 637 0.29 21.59 -29.30
CA GLN A 637 -0.63 21.69 -28.14
C GLN A 637 0.01 22.43 -26.95
N PRO A 638 -0.77 23.15 -26.13
CA PRO A 638 -0.30 23.67 -24.86
C PRO A 638 -0.05 22.50 -23.90
N LEU A 639 1.16 22.42 -23.35
CA LEU A 639 1.57 21.38 -22.41
C LEU A 639 1.77 22.00 -21.04
N ASN A 640 1.41 21.27 -19.98
CA ASN A 640 1.67 21.68 -18.61
C ASN A 640 3.16 21.54 -18.32
N ASN A 641 3.74 22.50 -17.60
CA ASN A 641 5.19 22.58 -17.39
C ASN A 641 5.51 22.38 -15.91
N ARG A 642 6.05 21.21 -15.58
CA ARG A 642 6.53 20.91 -14.23
C ARG A 642 8.00 21.29 -14.10
N THR A 643 8.30 22.08 -13.09
CA THR A 643 9.64 22.63 -12.86
C THR A 643 10.33 21.89 -11.73
N PHE A 644 11.58 21.48 -11.97
CA PHE A 644 12.48 20.90 -11.00
C PHE A 644 13.67 21.83 -10.80
N VAL A 645 13.70 22.54 -9.67
CA VAL A 645 14.75 23.53 -9.36
C VAL A 645 15.75 22.94 -8.37
N VAL A 646 17.04 23.17 -8.60
CA VAL A 646 18.09 22.90 -7.61
C VAL A 646 17.99 23.93 -6.50
N LEU A 647 17.79 23.48 -5.26
CA LEU A 647 17.56 24.36 -4.12
C LEU A 647 18.82 25.18 -3.78
N PRO A 648 18.67 26.41 -3.26
CA PRO A 648 19.79 27.26 -2.88
C PRO A 648 20.76 26.53 -1.94
N GLY A 649 22.07 26.64 -2.22
CA GLY A 649 23.12 25.97 -1.44
C GLY A 649 23.39 24.52 -1.83
N LEU A 650 22.58 23.93 -2.71
CA LEU A 650 22.78 22.56 -3.22
C LEU A 650 23.26 22.56 -4.67
N HIS A 651 23.77 21.40 -5.09
CA HIS A 651 24.18 21.12 -6.47
C HIS A 651 23.45 19.88 -6.96
N LEU A 652 23.06 19.87 -8.25
CA LEU A 652 22.52 18.66 -8.88
C LEU A 652 23.63 17.61 -9.00
N VAL A 653 23.48 16.50 -8.29
CA VAL A 653 24.45 15.39 -8.29
C VAL A 653 23.93 14.15 -9.01
N GLY A 654 22.63 14.09 -9.32
CA GLY A 654 22.01 12.98 -10.02
C GLY A 654 20.51 13.13 -10.22
N LEU A 655 19.87 12.05 -10.67
CA LEU A 655 18.42 11.92 -10.81
C LEU A 655 17.94 10.66 -10.10
N THR A 656 16.70 10.69 -9.61
CA THR A 656 15.98 9.52 -9.11
C THR A 656 14.57 9.51 -9.70
N GLY A 657 13.91 8.36 -9.73
CA GLY A 657 12.56 8.26 -10.27
C GLY A 657 12.10 6.83 -10.50
N GLN A 658 10.89 6.69 -11.02
CA GLN A 658 10.32 5.39 -11.40
C GLN A 658 10.23 5.28 -12.91
N ILE A 659 10.60 4.12 -13.45
CA ILE A 659 10.54 3.81 -14.88
C ILE A 659 9.64 2.60 -15.09
N ALA A 660 8.69 2.71 -16.01
CA ALA A 660 7.83 1.59 -16.42
C ALA A 660 8.60 0.55 -17.26
N GLU A 661 8.05 -0.66 -17.35
CA GLU A 661 8.55 -1.72 -18.25
C GLU A 661 8.65 -1.24 -19.72
N SER A 662 7.73 -0.36 -20.16
CA SER A 662 7.77 0.29 -21.48
C SER A 662 9.01 1.17 -21.70
N GLY A 663 9.76 1.47 -20.64
CA GLY A 663 10.91 2.36 -20.61
C GLY A 663 10.56 3.82 -20.33
N GLU A 664 9.27 4.16 -20.21
CA GLU A 664 8.81 5.53 -19.93
C GLU A 664 9.14 5.94 -18.50
N ILE A 665 9.55 7.20 -18.33
CA ILE A 665 9.76 7.79 -17.01
C ILE A 665 8.39 8.15 -16.42
N CYS A 666 8.01 7.53 -15.31
CA CYS A 666 6.71 7.71 -14.64
C CYS A 666 6.78 8.66 -13.45
N ARG A 667 7.89 8.67 -12.71
CA ARG A 667 8.21 9.67 -11.68
C ARG A 667 9.61 10.21 -11.91
N LEU A 668 9.85 11.46 -11.56
CA LEU A 668 11.16 12.12 -11.69
C LEU A 668 11.46 12.98 -10.47
N GLY A 669 12.68 12.88 -9.95
CA GLY A 669 13.19 13.69 -8.85
C GLY A 669 14.67 14.05 -9.07
N LEU A 670 15.10 15.14 -8.46
CA LEU A 670 16.50 15.58 -8.50
C LEU A 670 17.24 15.07 -7.27
N LEU A 671 18.41 14.45 -7.47
CA LEU A 671 19.35 14.19 -6.38
C LEU A 671 20.28 15.38 -6.24
N GLN A 672 20.29 15.99 -5.06
CA GLN A 672 20.98 17.24 -4.77
C GLN A 672 21.81 17.13 -3.51
N ALA A 673 23.04 17.62 -3.51
CA ALA A 673 23.91 17.59 -2.34
C ALA A 673 24.60 18.94 -2.10
N PRO A 674 24.87 19.32 -0.83
CA PRO A 674 25.66 20.49 -0.51
C PRO A 674 27.14 20.26 -0.80
N LEU A 675 27.86 21.33 -1.16
CA LEU A 675 29.32 21.26 -1.31
C LEU A 675 30.01 20.87 0.02
N PRO A 676 31.22 20.29 -0.02
CA PRO A 676 32.01 20.03 1.18
C PRO A 676 32.23 21.29 2.01
N GLY A 677 32.00 21.21 3.33
CA GLY A 677 32.18 22.32 4.26
C GLY A 677 31.09 23.39 4.26
N MET A 678 30.04 23.25 3.43
CA MET A 678 28.85 24.10 3.51
C MET A 678 27.79 23.43 4.39
N SER A 679 27.45 24.06 5.51
CA SER A 679 26.20 23.76 6.23
C SER A 679 25.05 24.35 5.43
N SER A 680 24.04 23.55 5.14
CA SER A 680 22.84 24.04 4.45
C SER A 680 21.68 24.02 5.43
N ALA A 681 21.17 25.20 5.77
CA ALA A 681 19.77 25.33 6.17
C ALA A 681 18.94 25.06 4.92
N VAL A 682 18.67 23.78 4.65
CA VAL A 682 18.00 23.39 3.41
C VAL A 682 16.52 23.79 3.53
N ARG A 683 16.08 24.70 2.66
CA ARG A 683 14.64 24.96 2.50
C ARG A 683 13.98 23.76 1.81
N SER A 684 12.71 23.50 2.09
CA SER A 684 11.88 22.63 1.25
C SER A 684 11.42 23.37 -0.02
N TYR A 685 10.88 22.61 -0.98
CA TYR A 685 10.07 23.21 -2.04
C TYR A 685 8.84 23.87 -1.43
N THR A 686 8.46 25.02 -1.98
CA THR A 686 7.21 25.71 -1.64
C THR A 686 6.02 24.98 -2.27
N GLU A 687 4.82 25.14 -1.70
CA GLU A 687 3.59 24.61 -2.30
C GLU A 687 3.40 25.11 -3.75
N ALA A 688 3.82 26.34 -4.04
CA ALA A 688 3.80 26.89 -5.39
C ALA A 688 4.66 26.06 -6.36
N GLU A 689 5.89 25.74 -5.96
CA GLU A 689 6.83 24.94 -6.77
C GLU A 689 6.32 23.51 -7.02
N GLN A 690 5.53 22.94 -6.09
CA GLN A 690 4.97 21.59 -6.22
C GLN A 690 3.67 21.54 -7.03
N LEU A 691 2.75 22.50 -6.81
CA LEU A 691 1.38 22.45 -7.32
C LEU A 691 1.19 23.21 -8.64
N LEU A 692 1.90 24.31 -8.87
CA LEU A 692 1.64 25.23 -9.98
C LEU A 692 2.43 24.88 -11.24
N TRP A 693 1.95 23.89 -11.97
CA TRP A 693 2.56 23.46 -13.23
C TRP A 693 1.59 23.50 -14.42
N ASN A 694 0.37 24.04 -14.26
CA ASN A 694 -0.49 24.33 -15.40
C ASN A 694 0.16 25.40 -16.31
N HIS A 695 0.04 25.24 -17.63
CA HIS A 695 0.63 26.19 -18.57
C HIS A 695 0.10 27.63 -18.41
N SER A 696 -1.12 27.80 -17.89
CA SER A 696 -1.76 29.11 -17.68
C SER A 696 -1.42 29.77 -16.33
N ALA A 697 -0.88 29.00 -15.39
CA ALA A 697 -0.59 29.44 -14.02
C ALA A 697 0.78 30.10 -13.85
N ARG A 698 1.66 30.00 -14.85
CA ARG A 698 3.11 30.11 -14.63
C ARG A 698 3.62 31.53 -14.37
N THR A 699 3.11 32.53 -15.08
CA THR A 699 3.68 33.90 -15.00
C THR A 699 2.66 34.92 -14.58
N LEU A 700 2.99 35.70 -13.55
CA LEU A 700 2.24 36.88 -13.13
C LEU A 700 3.09 38.13 -13.36
N TYR A 701 2.43 39.24 -13.67
CA TYR A 701 3.09 40.51 -13.85
C TYR A 701 3.49 41.11 -12.49
N CYS A 702 4.78 41.32 -12.28
CA CYS A 702 5.32 42.01 -11.13
C CYS A 702 5.44 43.51 -11.44
N HIS A 703 4.57 44.32 -10.82
CA HIS A 703 4.56 45.77 -11.03
C HIS A 703 5.85 46.44 -10.54
N ARG A 704 6.42 45.98 -9.41
CA ARG A 704 7.64 46.53 -8.81
C ARG A 704 8.87 46.39 -9.71
N GLU A 705 8.99 45.26 -10.40
CA GLU A 705 10.13 44.95 -11.27
C GLU A 705 9.84 45.25 -12.75
N ASN A 706 8.59 45.63 -13.06
CA ASN A 706 8.10 45.86 -14.40
C ASN A 706 8.44 44.68 -15.34
N SER A 707 8.28 43.47 -14.82
CA SER A 707 8.63 42.20 -15.45
C SER A 707 7.57 41.13 -15.18
N TRP A 708 7.48 40.14 -16.05
CA TRP A 708 6.70 38.93 -15.79
C TRP A 708 7.57 37.97 -14.99
N ASN A 709 7.10 37.61 -13.80
CA ASN A 709 7.81 36.72 -12.90
C ASN A 709 7.06 35.38 -12.80
N ASP A 710 7.81 34.30 -12.63
CA ASP A 710 7.22 33.01 -12.34
C ASP A 710 6.58 33.07 -10.95
N ILE A 711 5.31 32.66 -10.85
CA ILE A 711 4.56 32.71 -9.59
C ILE A 711 5.25 31.93 -8.47
N THR A 712 5.96 30.86 -8.82
CA THR A 712 6.74 30.03 -7.91
C THR A 712 7.94 30.76 -7.28
N THR A 713 8.36 31.86 -7.90
CA THR A 713 9.49 32.70 -7.47
C THR A 713 9.07 34.12 -7.09
N HIS A 714 7.76 34.38 -6.99
CA HIS A 714 7.25 35.72 -6.76
C HIS A 714 7.57 36.18 -5.32
N PRO A 715 8.18 37.36 -5.12
CA PRO A 715 8.78 37.74 -3.83
C PRO A 715 7.77 38.04 -2.70
N SER A 716 6.49 38.17 -3.02
CA SER A 716 5.44 38.56 -2.07
C SER A 716 4.16 37.73 -2.15
N LEU A 717 4.07 36.75 -3.05
CA LEU A 717 2.89 35.89 -3.14
C LEU A 717 3.10 34.65 -2.30
N ASN A 718 2.11 34.34 -1.47
CA ASN A 718 2.07 33.12 -0.69
C ASN A 718 0.86 32.30 -1.11
N ILE A 719 1.07 31.00 -1.29
CA ILE A 719 0.02 30.03 -1.53
C ILE A 719 -0.16 29.23 -0.25
N ARG A 720 -1.43 28.98 0.08
CA ARG A 720 -1.79 28.04 1.12
C ARG A 720 -2.85 27.09 0.57
N ALA A 721 -2.48 25.84 0.35
CA ALA A 721 -3.44 24.79 0.03
C ALA A 721 -4.40 24.58 1.21
N LEU A 722 -5.69 24.42 0.92
CA LEU A 722 -6.68 24.03 1.92
C LEU A 722 -6.72 22.50 1.94
N THR A 723 -5.86 21.93 2.78
CA THR A 723 -5.80 20.49 3.05
C THR A 723 -6.24 20.19 4.48
N LEU A 724 -6.70 18.96 4.73
CA LEU A 724 -6.88 18.47 6.09
C LEU A 724 -5.49 18.33 6.73
N GLN A 725 -5.15 19.20 7.69
CA GLN A 725 -3.91 19.03 8.46
C GLN A 725 -4.09 17.88 9.46
N GLY A 726 -3.24 16.85 9.37
CA GLY A 726 -2.94 15.96 10.50
C GLY A 726 -3.97 14.90 10.90
N SER A 727 -4.67 14.26 9.97
CA SER A 727 -5.43 13.04 10.29
C SER A 727 -5.19 11.94 9.26
N ALA A 728 -4.66 10.82 9.74
CA ALA A 728 -4.54 9.56 9.02
C ALA A 728 -5.90 8.86 8.76
N ALA A 729 -7.03 9.51 9.08
CA ALA A 729 -8.36 9.00 8.86
C ALA A 729 -9.20 10.04 8.09
N ASP A 730 -9.13 9.98 6.77
CA ASP A 730 -10.06 10.68 5.88
C ASP A 730 -11.28 9.78 5.64
N PRO A 731 -12.48 10.10 6.17
CA PRO A 731 -13.62 9.19 6.09
C PRO A 731 -14.33 9.20 4.73
N LEU A 732 -13.89 10.00 3.74
CA LEU A 732 -14.65 10.24 2.50
C LEU A 732 -13.80 10.21 1.22
N ARG A 733 -12.74 9.40 1.24
CA ARG A 733 -11.93 8.92 0.11
C ARG A 733 -12.78 8.06 -0.86
N SER A 734 -13.53 8.70 -1.76
CA SER A 734 -14.55 8.00 -2.56
C SER A 734 -13.96 7.14 -3.68
N PHE A 735 -14.55 5.96 -3.86
CA PHE A 735 -14.49 4.92 -4.92
C PHE A 735 -14.35 5.31 -6.41
N THR A 736 -13.88 6.50 -6.78
CA THR A 736 -13.65 6.89 -8.17
C THR A 736 -12.16 6.86 -8.46
N GLY A 737 -11.74 6.10 -9.49
CA GLY A 737 -10.35 6.07 -9.99
C GLY A 737 -9.93 7.43 -10.57
N ASP A 738 -9.77 8.41 -9.68
CA ASP A 738 -9.38 9.78 -9.96
C ASP A 738 -7.88 9.85 -10.29
N ILE A 739 -7.44 10.97 -10.87
CA ILE A 739 -6.02 11.20 -11.15
C ILE A 739 -5.31 11.47 -9.82
N GLY A 740 -4.07 11.00 -9.66
CA GLY A 740 -3.25 11.36 -8.49
C GLY A 740 -3.15 12.87 -8.33
N SER A 741 -3.21 13.40 -7.10
CA SER A 741 -3.09 14.84 -6.84
C SER A 741 -1.81 15.42 -7.42
N ASP A 742 -0.75 14.62 -7.46
CA ASP A 742 0.51 15.00 -8.09
C ASP A 742 0.40 15.09 -9.62
N MET A 743 -0.51 14.37 -10.29
CA MET A 743 -0.76 14.44 -11.75
C MET A 743 -1.81 15.47 -12.17
N ILE A 744 -2.41 16.21 -11.23
CA ILE A 744 -3.40 17.25 -11.53
C ILE A 744 -2.72 18.64 -11.60
N PRO A 745 -2.72 19.33 -12.74
CA PRO A 745 -2.15 20.67 -12.85
C PRO A 745 -3.07 21.71 -12.18
N TRP A 746 -2.53 22.50 -11.25
CA TRP A 746 -3.31 23.54 -10.57
C TRP A 746 -3.38 24.83 -11.40
N HIS A 747 -4.58 25.38 -11.49
CA HIS A 747 -4.89 26.65 -12.15
C HIS A 747 -4.90 27.80 -11.14
N VAL A 748 -4.65 29.02 -11.59
CA VAL A 748 -4.68 30.21 -10.73
C VAL A 748 -5.77 31.18 -11.22
N ALA A 749 -6.66 31.57 -10.33
CA ALA A 749 -7.66 32.62 -10.55
C ALA A 749 -7.30 33.85 -9.69
N VAL A 750 -6.55 34.79 -10.27
CA VAL A 750 -6.15 36.03 -9.59
C VAL A 750 -7.17 37.13 -9.87
N TRP A 751 -7.75 37.73 -8.83
CA TRP A 751 -8.64 38.88 -9.01
C TRP A 751 -7.98 40.22 -8.78
N ALA A 752 -6.91 40.31 -8.00
CA ALA A 752 -6.19 41.58 -7.83
C ALA A 752 -4.74 41.43 -7.36
N MET A 753 -3.79 41.91 -8.14
CA MET A 753 -2.36 42.05 -7.78
C MET A 753 -1.99 43.48 -7.36
N THR A 754 -2.90 44.45 -7.55
CA THR A 754 -2.72 45.86 -7.19
C THR A 754 -4.01 46.46 -6.63
N VAL A 755 -3.88 47.58 -5.92
CA VAL A 755 -5.04 48.34 -5.39
C VAL A 755 -5.98 48.75 -6.53
N ALA A 756 -5.43 49.17 -7.68
CA ALA A 756 -6.22 49.53 -8.85
C ALA A 756 -7.04 48.33 -9.38
N GLN A 757 -6.47 47.13 -9.39
CA GLN A 757 -7.19 45.92 -9.81
C GLN A 757 -8.32 45.56 -8.84
N TYR A 758 -8.11 45.68 -7.52
CA TYR A 758 -9.22 45.55 -6.55
C TYR A 758 -10.30 46.60 -6.77
N LYS A 759 -9.92 47.86 -6.97
CA LYS A 759 -10.87 48.95 -7.27
C LYS A 759 -11.66 48.72 -8.56
N SER A 760 -11.18 47.86 -9.45
CA SER A 760 -11.86 47.48 -10.70
C SER A 760 -12.59 46.13 -10.64
N LEU A 761 -12.53 45.42 -9.51
CA LEU A 761 -13.17 44.11 -9.35
C LEU A 761 -14.68 44.29 -9.23
N GLU A 762 -15.43 43.71 -10.18
CA GLU A 762 -16.90 43.81 -10.22
C GLU A 762 -17.57 42.49 -9.85
N ARG A 763 -16.98 41.36 -10.25
CA ARG A 763 -17.55 40.03 -9.97
C ARG A 763 -16.52 38.91 -9.96
N ILE A 764 -16.78 37.92 -9.12
CA ILE A 764 -16.19 36.58 -9.16
C ILE A 764 -17.29 35.61 -9.58
N SER A 765 -17.02 34.74 -10.55
CA SER A 765 -18.02 33.85 -11.13
C SER A 765 -17.57 32.40 -11.04
N CYS A 766 -18.49 31.49 -10.73
CA CYS A 766 -18.23 30.05 -10.72
C CYS A 766 -19.11 29.37 -11.76
N PHE A 767 -18.49 28.61 -12.65
CA PHE A 767 -19.19 27.73 -13.57
C PHE A 767 -19.53 26.44 -12.84
N GLN A 768 -20.83 26.17 -12.68
CA GLN A 768 -21.34 25.08 -11.86
C GLN A 768 -22.50 24.32 -12.53
N PRO A 769 -22.23 23.56 -13.61
CA PRO A 769 -23.25 22.73 -14.24
C PRO A 769 -23.82 21.69 -13.26
N ILE A 770 -25.04 21.24 -13.52
CA ILE A 770 -25.65 20.15 -12.75
C ILE A 770 -24.91 18.85 -13.05
N GLY A 771 -24.13 18.38 -12.09
CA GLY A 771 -23.32 17.16 -12.19
C GLY A 771 -24.11 15.88 -11.89
N GLY A 772 -25.24 15.99 -11.19
CA GLY A 772 -26.11 14.86 -10.89
C GLY A 772 -27.30 15.24 -10.03
N THR A 773 -28.03 14.23 -9.56
CA THR A 773 -29.13 14.39 -8.61
C THR A 773 -28.91 13.48 -7.42
N ALA A 774 -29.04 14.03 -6.21
CA ALA A 774 -29.03 13.28 -4.96
C ALA A 774 -30.45 13.13 -4.43
N SER A 775 -30.71 12.04 -3.73
CA SER A 775 -32.00 11.75 -3.11
C SER A 775 -31.82 11.25 -1.69
N SER A 776 -32.60 11.80 -0.74
CA SER A 776 -32.70 11.29 0.63
C SER A 776 -34.18 11.18 0.99
N GLY A 777 -34.63 9.94 1.22
CA GLY A 777 -36.05 9.62 1.38
C GLY A 777 -36.86 10.04 0.15
N THR A 778 -37.77 11.01 0.32
CA THR A 778 -38.62 11.55 -0.75
C THR A 778 -38.09 12.85 -1.38
N LYS A 779 -37.02 13.43 -0.84
CA LYS A 779 -36.43 14.67 -1.37
C LYS A 779 -35.35 14.34 -2.39
N THR A 780 -35.47 14.92 -3.58
CA THR A 780 -34.45 14.89 -4.64
C THR A 780 -33.99 16.31 -4.91
N TRP A 781 -32.68 16.53 -4.97
CA TRP A 781 -32.08 17.82 -5.33
C TRP A 781 -30.97 17.64 -6.36
N THR A 782 -30.66 18.71 -7.08
CA THR A 782 -29.57 18.75 -8.04
C THR A 782 -28.26 19.02 -7.32
N VAL A 783 -27.21 18.31 -7.70
CA VAL A 783 -25.86 18.50 -7.17
C VAL A 783 -25.04 19.26 -8.22
N PRO A 784 -24.73 20.54 -8.00
CA PRO A 784 -23.84 21.30 -8.89
C PRO A 784 -22.40 20.83 -8.72
N ASP A 785 -21.68 20.70 -9.82
CA ASP A 785 -20.23 20.41 -9.83
C ASP A 785 -19.48 21.69 -10.19
N LEU A 786 -18.44 22.08 -9.43
CA LEU A 786 -17.64 23.28 -9.73
C LEU A 786 -16.60 22.94 -10.82
N VAL A 787 -16.66 23.61 -11.97
CA VAL A 787 -15.88 23.26 -13.18
C VAL A 787 -14.93 24.37 -13.63
N GLY A 788 -15.15 25.59 -13.17
CA GLY A 788 -14.24 26.69 -13.45
C GLY A 788 -14.59 27.96 -12.68
N LEU A 789 -13.60 28.84 -12.53
CA LEU A 789 -13.74 30.15 -11.89
C LEU A 789 -13.32 31.24 -12.87
N GLY A 790 -14.09 32.32 -12.90
CA GLY A 790 -13.84 33.49 -13.75
C GLY A 790 -13.85 34.78 -12.95
N VAL A 791 -12.94 35.70 -13.28
CA VAL A 791 -12.92 37.06 -12.71
C VAL A 791 -13.34 38.09 -13.76
N GLY A 792 -14.29 38.96 -13.41
CA GLY A 792 -14.73 40.08 -14.24
C GLY A 792 -14.27 41.44 -13.69
N ARG A 793 -13.70 42.26 -14.58
CA ARG A 793 -13.32 43.66 -14.33
C ARG A 793 -14.03 44.57 -15.34
N THR A 794 -14.17 45.87 -15.02
CA THR A 794 -14.82 46.92 -15.84
C THR A 794 -14.57 46.76 -17.36
N SER A 795 -15.48 46.05 -18.04
CA SER A 795 -15.63 45.90 -19.52
C SER A 795 -16.59 44.76 -19.91
N GLY A 796 -17.07 43.96 -18.95
CA GLY A 796 -18.11 42.94 -19.16
C GLY A 796 -17.60 41.56 -19.59
N SER A 797 -16.35 41.44 -20.06
CA SER A 797 -15.70 40.16 -20.37
C SER A 797 -15.00 39.56 -19.15
N LEU A 798 -15.06 38.23 -18.99
CA LEU A 798 -14.21 37.50 -18.04
C LEU A 798 -12.75 37.55 -18.53
N GLU A 799 -11.84 38.09 -17.71
CA GLU A 799 -10.44 38.31 -18.11
C GLU A 799 -9.52 37.15 -17.74
N LEU A 800 -9.80 36.45 -16.64
CA LEU A 800 -8.96 35.39 -16.08
C LEU A 800 -9.82 34.19 -15.74
N LEU A 801 -9.41 33.01 -16.24
CA LEU A 801 -10.14 31.77 -16.16
C LEU A 801 -9.28 30.68 -15.51
N ALA A 802 -9.80 30.03 -14.47
CA ALA A 802 -9.30 28.75 -13.96
C ALA A 802 -10.29 27.63 -14.33
N GLY A 803 -9.76 26.46 -14.70
CA GLY A 803 -10.55 25.29 -15.10
C GLY A 803 -10.99 25.29 -16.55
N ALA A 804 -11.90 24.38 -16.90
CA ALA A 804 -12.31 24.15 -18.30
C ALA A 804 -13.15 25.30 -18.86
N GLY A 805 -13.87 26.00 -17.98
CA GLY A 805 -14.67 27.18 -18.33
C GLY A 805 -15.52 27.00 -19.58
N GLY A 806 -16.20 25.84 -19.69
CA GLY A 806 -17.32 25.49 -20.59
C GLY A 806 -17.16 25.63 -22.13
N PRO A 807 -18.16 25.17 -22.91
CA PRO A 807 -19.32 24.38 -22.48
C PRO A 807 -18.90 22.93 -22.21
N VAL A 808 -19.50 22.30 -21.20
CA VAL A 808 -19.28 20.87 -20.91
C VAL A 808 -20.43 20.02 -21.43
N PRO A 809 -20.20 18.74 -21.78
CA PRO A 809 -21.21 17.90 -22.42
C PRO A 809 -22.53 17.83 -21.66
N VAL A 810 -22.52 17.77 -20.32
CA VAL A 810 -23.73 17.60 -19.50
C VAL A 810 -24.78 18.70 -19.67
N GLN A 811 -24.39 19.87 -20.16
CA GLN A 811 -25.31 20.97 -20.45
C GLN A 811 -26.10 20.77 -21.73
N SER A 812 -25.64 19.89 -22.61
CA SER A 812 -26.31 19.57 -23.85
C SER A 812 -27.32 18.44 -23.62
N PRO A 813 -28.59 18.58 -24.06
CA PRO A 813 -29.55 17.48 -24.05
C PRO A 813 -29.03 16.23 -24.76
N ILE A 814 -28.17 16.42 -25.76
CA ILE A 814 -27.54 15.33 -26.52
C ILE A 814 -26.73 14.41 -25.60
N TRP A 815 -26.15 14.91 -24.49
CA TRP A 815 -25.35 14.09 -23.57
C TRP A 815 -26.10 12.93 -22.91
N GLN A 816 -27.40 13.13 -22.64
CA GLN A 816 -28.26 12.09 -22.12
C GLN A 816 -28.72 11.11 -23.22
N GLU A 817 -28.54 11.47 -24.48
CA GLU A 817 -28.97 10.70 -25.66
C GLU A 817 -27.80 10.04 -26.43
N MET A 818 -26.55 10.42 -26.13
CA MET A 818 -25.35 9.91 -26.81
C MET A 818 -25.22 8.41 -26.63
N LYS A 819 -25.23 7.70 -27.77
CA LYS A 819 -24.97 6.25 -27.81
C LYS A 819 -23.52 5.96 -28.16
N ASN A 820 -22.85 6.88 -28.86
CA ASN A 820 -21.44 6.75 -29.22
C ASN A 820 -20.69 8.07 -28.94
N PRO A 821 -20.35 8.32 -27.66
CA PRO A 821 -19.87 9.63 -27.21
C PRO A 821 -18.60 10.09 -27.95
N ARG A 822 -17.73 9.21 -28.47
CA ARG A 822 -16.56 9.68 -29.25
C ARG A 822 -16.93 10.41 -30.52
N THR A 823 -17.77 9.82 -31.35
CA THR A 823 -18.14 10.40 -32.64
C THR A 823 -19.10 11.57 -32.43
N ASP A 824 -20.05 11.40 -31.51
CA ASP A 824 -21.09 12.37 -31.21
C ASP A 824 -20.50 13.63 -30.55
N LEU A 825 -19.54 13.47 -29.62
CA LEU A 825 -18.89 14.59 -28.93
C LEU A 825 -17.91 15.34 -29.84
N VAL A 826 -17.09 14.65 -30.64
CA VAL A 826 -16.18 15.32 -31.59
C VAL A 826 -16.98 16.15 -32.59
N SER A 827 -18.08 15.59 -33.10
CA SER A 827 -19.02 16.32 -33.95
C SER A 827 -19.65 17.51 -33.22
N TRP A 828 -20.06 17.33 -31.96
CA TRP A 828 -20.65 18.42 -31.16
C TRP A 828 -19.66 19.55 -30.88
N ILE A 829 -18.42 19.24 -30.46
CA ILE A 829 -17.35 20.22 -30.21
C ILE A 829 -17.03 21.00 -31.50
N GLN A 830 -16.94 20.31 -32.64
CA GLN A 830 -16.63 20.97 -33.93
C GLN A 830 -17.75 21.88 -34.44
N ASN A 831 -19.01 21.60 -34.06
CA ASN A 831 -20.18 22.30 -34.58
C ASN A 831 -20.82 23.28 -33.60
N THR A 832 -20.39 23.30 -32.33
CA THR A 832 -20.94 24.19 -31.30
C THR A 832 -20.02 25.39 -31.13
N PRO A 833 -20.50 26.64 -31.33
CA PRO A 833 -19.69 27.82 -31.06
C PRO A 833 -19.30 27.84 -29.58
N PHE A 834 -18.00 27.88 -29.32
CA PHE A 834 -17.43 27.87 -27.97
C PHE A 834 -17.92 29.11 -27.21
N LYS A 835 -18.84 28.91 -26.26
CA LYS A 835 -19.18 29.90 -25.23
C LYS A 835 -18.59 29.40 -23.92
N ALA A 836 -17.59 30.10 -23.41
CA ALA A 836 -16.88 29.67 -22.21
C ALA A 836 -17.85 29.50 -21.02
N PHE A 837 -18.72 30.47 -20.76
CA PHE A 837 -19.67 30.36 -19.65
C PHE A 837 -21.09 30.39 -20.19
N ASP A 838 -21.82 29.33 -19.89
CA ASP A 838 -23.28 29.36 -19.99
C ASP A 838 -23.80 30.11 -18.77
N GLU A 839 -24.43 31.26 -18.99
CA GLU A 839 -24.94 32.13 -17.92
C GLU A 839 -25.95 31.39 -17.04
N ASP A 840 -26.74 30.47 -17.61
CA ASP A 840 -27.72 29.66 -16.86
C ASP A 840 -27.07 28.66 -15.89
N SER A 841 -25.80 28.32 -16.12
CA SER A 841 -25.00 27.40 -15.30
C SER A 841 -23.89 28.12 -14.53
N THR A 842 -23.93 29.45 -14.44
CA THR A 842 -22.90 30.27 -13.81
C THR A 842 -23.49 31.06 -12.64
N GLU A 843 -22.87 30.97 -11.47
CA GLU A 843 -23.21 31.81 -10.32
C GLU A 843 -22.21 32.96 -10.18
N HIS A 844 -22.74 34.15 -9.93
CA HIS A 844 -21.94 35.38 -9.82
C HIS A 844 -22.00 35.94 -8.42
N PHE A 845 -20.81 36.18 -7.85
CA PHE A 845 -20.66 37.02 -6.67
C PHE A 845 -20.24 38.43 -7.11
N LEU A 846 -21.18 39.38 -7.03
CA LEU A 846 -20.89 40.78 -7.29
C LEU A 846 -20.07 41.35 -6.13
N ILE A 847 -18.96 42.04 -6.44
CA ILE A 847 -18.04 42.68 -5.48
C ILE A 847 -18.03 44.19 -5.76
N ASP A 848 -18.19 45.00 -4.72
CA ASP A 848 -18.03 46.46 -4.84
C ASP A 848 -16.55 46.85 -4.64
N GLY A 849 -15.72 46.43 -5.60
CA GLY A 849 -14.31 46.79 -5.64
C GLY A 849 -14.06 48.30 -5.57
N PRO A 850 -14.76 49.15 -6.36
CA PRO A 850 -14.64 50.61 -6.28
C PRO A 850 -14.94 51.17 -4.89
N GLY A 851 -15.89 50.58 -4.17
CA GLY A 851 -16.23 50.94 -2.80
C GLY A 851 -15.31 50.33 -1.73
N GLY A 852 -14.22 49.65 -2.10
CA GLY A 852 -13.25 49.08 -1.17
C GLY A 852 -13.68 47.76 -0.54
N GLU A 853 -14.59 47.02 -1.18
CA GLU A 853 -14.92 45.67 -0.75
C GLU A 853 -13.83 44.67 -1.17
N ILE A 854 -13.38 43.86 -0.21
CA ILE A 854 -12.34 42.85 -0.41
C ILE A 854 -12.75 41.50 0.17
N ILE A 855 -12.18 40.43 -0.37
CA ILE A 855 -12.31 39.07 0.16
C ILE A 855 -11.39 38.93 1.37
N THR A 856 -11.95 38.44 2.47
CA THR A 856 -11.27 38.31 3.78
C THR A 856 -11.16 36.88 4.25
N ALA A 857 -12.06 35.99 3.78
CA ALA A 857 -12.01 34.57 4.11
C ALA A 857 -12.46 33.71 2.93
N VAL A 858 -11.94 32.50 2.87
CA VAL A 858 -12.29 31.45 1.90
C VAL A 858 -12.53 30.17 2.68
N HIS A 859 -13.68 29.53 2.49
CA HIS A 859 -13.98 28.25 3.09
C HIS A 859 -14.25 27.23 1.97
N ALA A 860 -13.73 26.01 2.10
CA ALA A 860 -14.00 24.91 1.18
C ALA A 860 -14.65 23.75 1.94
N SER A 861 -15.65 23.08 1.36
CA SER A 861 -16.13 21.83 1.95
C SER A 861 -15.02 20.78 1.86
N ILE A 862 -14.93 19.89 2.83
CA ILE A 862 -13.88 18.84 2.86
C ILE A 862 -13.88 18.00 1.57
N ASP A 863 -15.06 17.73 1.02
CA ASP A 863 -15.23 16.96 -0.22
C ASP A 863 -15.12 17.80 -1.51
N MET A 864 -14.73 19.07 -1.39
CA MET A 864 -14.55 20.06 -2.47
C MET A 864 -15.78 20.27 -3.36
N LYS A 865 -16.97 19.93 -2.86
CA LYS A 865 -18.25 20.17 -3.56
C LYS A 865 -18.83 21.57 -3.33
N ALA A 866 -18.22 22.36 -2.46
CA ALA A 866 -18.65 23.71 -2.20
C ALA A 866 -17.51 24.65 -1.78
N VAL A 867 -17.66 25.93 -2.13
CA VAL A 867 -16.74 27.01 -1.74
C VAL A 867 -17.55 28.21 -1.27
N LYS A 868 -17.13 28.82 -0.15
CA LYS A 868 -17.66 30.08 0.35
C LYS A 868 -16.61 31.17 0.32
N LEU A 869 -17.01 32.37 -0.06
CA LEU A 869 -16.18 33.57 -0.02
C LEU A 869 -16.82 34.58 0.92
N PHE A 870 -16.01 35.21 1.78
CA PHE A 870 -16.46 36.23 2.75
C PHE A 870 -15.79 37.57 2.49
N THR A 871 -16.54 38.67 2.62
CA THR A 871 -16.01 40.03 2.43
C THR A 871 -15.89 40.81 3.73
N ASN A 872 -15.08 41.86 3.73
CA ASN A 872 -14.96 42.83 4.83
C ASN A 872 -16.27 43.58 5.15
N ARG A 873 -17.31 43.43 4.32
CA ARG A 873 -18.65 44.00 4.54
C ARG A 873 -19.64 43.00 5.15
N GLY A 874 -19.16 41.83 5.61
CA GLY A 874 -19.99 40.77 6.16
C GLY A 874 -20.87 40.07 5.13
N ARG A 875 -20.62 40.28 3.83
CA ARG A 875 -21.30 39.53 2.76
C ARG A 875 -20.57 38.21 2.53
N ASN A 876 -21.33 37.21 2.13
CA ASN A 876 -20.77 35.95 1.66
C ASN A 876 -21.47 35.49 0.38
N CYS A 877 -20.77 34.64 -0.36
CA CYS A 877 -21.32 33.91 -1.50
C CYS A 877 -21.01 32.43 -1.34
N TYR A 878 -21.85 31.62 -1.96
CA TYR A 878 -21.77 30.18 -1.98
C TYR A 878 -21.65 29.71 -3.42
N PHE A 879 -20.66 28.87 -3.72
CA PHE A 879 -20.58 28.12 -4.96
C PHE A 879 -20.70 26.63 -4.62
N GLY A 880 -21.47 25.88 -5.40
CA GLY A 880 -21.72 24.46 -5.17
C GLY A 880 -22.91 24.15 -4.25
N GLU A 881 -22.85 23.02 -3.56
CA GLU A 881 -23.96 22.48 -2.76
C GLU A 881 -24.05 23.09 -1.36
N LYS A 882 -25.15 23.78 -1.03
CA LYS A 882 -25.32 24.68 0.14
C LYS A 882 -25.25 24.05 1.53
N ASP A 883 -25.64 22.78 1.67
CA ASP A 883 -25.84 22.13 2.97
C ASP A 883 -24.70 21.15 3.28
N ARG A 884 -23.50 21.70 3.54
CA ARG A 884 -22.29 20.92 3.91
C ARG A 884 -21.92 21.15 5.38
N GLY A 885 -21.66 20.05 6.10
CA GLY A 885 -21.47 20.06 7.56
C GLY A 885 -20.06 20.37 8.06
N GLN A 886 -19.02 20.13 7.25
CA GLN A 886 -17.63 20.37 7.64
C GLN A 886 -16.89 21.19 6.58
N TRP A 887 -16.09 22.15 7.04
CA TRP A 887 -15.45 23.19 6.23
C TRP A 887 -13.97 23.33 6.60
N LEU A 888 -13.12 23.43 5.58
CA LEU A 888 -11.76 23.93 5.68
C LEU A 888 -11.81 25.44 5.56
N GLU A 889 -11.28 26.16 6.54
CA GLU A 889 -11.43 27.61 6.62
C GLU A 889 -10.06 28.30 6.56
N TYR A 890 -10.00 29.37 5.77
CA TYR A 890 -8.85 30.27 5.75
C TYR A 890 -9.32 31.71 5.90
N GLN A 891 -8.80 32.37 6.91
CA GLN A 891 -8.95 33.79 7.16
C GLN A 891 -7.63 34.49 6.82
N ALA A 892 -7.70 35.63 6.12
CA ALA A 892 -6.53 36.45 5.86
C ALA A 892 -5.85 36.87 7.18
N GLU A 893 -4.55 36.62 7.29
CA GLU A 893 -3.75 37.06 8.44
C GLU A 893 -3.64 38.59 8.47
N SER A 894 -3.38 39.15 9.65
CA SER A 894 -3.16 40.60 9.78
C SER A 894 -2.00 41.03 8.89
N GLY A 895 -2.23 42.06 8.05
CA GLY A 895 -1.23 42.53 7.10
C GLY A 895 -1.13 41.70 5.82
N HIS A 896 -2.06 40.78 5.56
CA HIS A 896 -2.15 40.02 4.30
C HIS A 896 -3.54 40.17 3.67
N MET A 897 -3.59 40.14 2.33
CA MET A 897 -4.83 40.19 1.55
C MET A 897 -5.00 38.97 0.66
N ILE A 898 -6.25 38.50 0.51
CA ILE A 898 -6.59 37.40 -0.39
C ILE A 898 -6.83 37.91 -1.80
N VAL A 899 -5.89 37.61 -2.69
CA VAL A 899 -5.82 38.13 -4.06
C VAL A 899 -6.31 37.17 -5.14
N GLY A 900 -6.53 35.91 -4.76
CA GLY A 900 -6.98 34.90 -5.70
C GLY A 900 -7.18 33.53 -5.05
N LEU A 901 -7.55 32.58 -5.91
CA LEU A 901 -7.62 31.16 -5.57
C LEU A 901 -6.70 30.37 -6.49
N VAL A 902 -6.25 29.23 -5.97
CA VAL A 902 -5.59 28.19 -6.75
C VAL A 902 -6.51 26.97 -6.76
N CYS A 903 -6.79 26.39 -7.92
CA CYS A 903 -7.81 25.36 -8.10
C CYS A 903 -7.26 24.17 -8.88
N ALA A 904 -7.53 22.97 -8.39
CA ALA A 904 -7.27 21.72 -9.09
C ALA A 904 -8.58 21.10 -9.58
N PHE A 905 -8.63 20.67 -10.84
CA PHE A 905 -9.79 20.03 -11.46
C PHE A 905 -9.40 18.64 -11.96
N GLY A 906 -9.51 17.63 -11.09
CA GLY A 906 -9.09 16.27 -11.43
C GLY A 906 -10.03 15.16 -10.95
N ARG A 907 -11.23 15.52 -10.47
CA ARG A 907 -12.29 14.55 -10.14
C ARG A 907 -13.32 14.46 -11.25
N LEU A 908 -13.85 13.27 -11.52
CA LEU A 908 -14.83 13.08 -12.59
C LEU A 908 -16.25 13.51 -12.17
N GLY A 909 -16.96 14.21 -13.07
CA GLY A 909 -18.32 14.73 -12.85
C GLY A 909 -19.28 14.49 -14.02
N GLY A 910 -20.59 14.64 -13.76
CA GLY A 910 -21.64 14.57 -14.79
C GLY A 910 -21.78 13.22 -15.52
N TRP A 911 -21.85 12.12 -14.78
CA TRP A 911 -22.03 10.77 -15.34
C TRP A 911 -23.32 10.64 -16.16
N SER A 912 -23.22 10.08 -17.36
CA SER A 912 -24.37 9.71 -18.20
C SER A 912 -24.47 8.19 -18.31
N TRP A 913 -25.63 7.64 -17.94
CA TRP A 913 -25.94 6.20 -18.10
C TRP A 913 -26.01 5.78 -19.56
N SER A 914 -26.42 6.69 -20.45
CA SER A 914 -26.49 6.45 -21.90
C SER A 914 -25.09 6.44 -22.52
N ALA A 915 -24.27 7.45 -22.21
CA ALA A 915 -22.91 7.57 -22.72
C ALA A 915 -21.92 6.61 -22.02
N LYS A 916 -22.28 6.13 -20.82
CA LYS A 916 -21.47 5.29 -19.92
C LYS A 916 -20.11 5.91 -19.58
N MET A 917 -20.08 7.23 -19.41
CA MET A 917 -18.88 7.98 -19.08
C MET A 917 -19.20 9.32 -18.41
N PRO A 918 -18.23 9.93 -17.70
CA PRO A 918 -18.34 11.30 -17.17
C PRO A 918 -18.21 12.35 -18.28
N SER A 919 -18.66 13.58 -17.98
CA SER A 919 -18.67 14.68 -18.93
C SER A 919 -17.56 15.71 -18.71
N HIS A 920 -17.08 15.88 -17.48
CA HIS A 920 -16.13 16.94 -17.15
C HIS A 920 -15.27 16.61 -15.93
N TRP A 921 -14.18 17.38 -15.79
CA TRP A 921 -13.40 17.49 -14.57
C TRP A 921 -14.05 18.52 -13.65
N LYS A 922 -14.20 18.18 -12.37
CA LYS A 922 -14.68 19.08 -11.33
C LYS A 922 -13.62 19.32 -10.28
N LEU A 923 -13.84 20.35 -9.47
CA LEU A 923 -12.95 20.77 -8.39
C LEU A 923 -12.61 19.59 -7.48
N SER A 924 -11.32 19.36 -7.31
CA SER A 924 -10.74 18.31 -6.45
C SER A 924 -9.77 18.86 -5.42
N GLY A 925 -9.33 20.12 -5.57
CA GLY A 925 -8.47 20.80 -4.60
C GLY A 925 -8.59 22.31 -4.70
N LEU A 926 -8.43 22.99 -3.57
CA LEU A 926 -8.49 24.44 -3.47
C LEU A 926 -7.35 24.97 -2.61
N GLY A 927 -6.78 26.10 -3.00
CA GLY A 927 -5.81 26.86 -2.23
C GLY A 927 -6.11 28.36 -2.32
N VAL A 928 -5.56 29.11 -1.38
CA VAL A 928 -5.73 30.56 -1.29
C VAL A 928 -4.43 31.23 -1.69
N LEU A 929 -4.53 32.24 -2.56
CA LEU A 929 -3.42 33.09 -2.95
C LEU A 929 -3.48 34.38 -2.13
N THR A 930 -2.38 34.69 -1.43
CA THR A 930 -2.28 35.89 -0.59
C THR A 930 -1.03 36.71 -0.89
N VAL A 931 -1.05 37.95 -0.42
CA VAL A 931 0.03 38.93 -0.57
C VAL A 931 0.09 39.81 0.68
N ALA A 932 1.28 40.31 1.01
CA ALA A 932 1.42 41.27 2.11
C ALA A 932 0.81 42.65 1.74
N GLU A 933 0.16 43.32 2.69
CA GLU A 933 -0.49 44.63 2.51
C GLU A 933 0.51 45.74 2.19
N ASP A 934 1.73 45.67 2.73
CA ASP A 934 2.79 46.65 2.47
C ASP A 934 3.28 46.63 1.02
N TYR A 935 3.09 45.50 0.33
CA TYR A 935 3.30 45.36 -1.10
C TYR A 935 2.27 46.18 -1.90
N PHE A 936 1.04 46.33 -1.39
CA PHE A 936 -0.03 47.08 -2.05
C PHE A 936 0.06 48.60 -1.83
N GLN A 937 0.65 49.05 -0.72
CA GLN A 937 0.71 50.48 -0.37
C GLN A 937 1.79 51.27 -1.10
N LYS A 938 2.74 50.62 -1.79
CA LYS A 938 3.88 51.29 -2.47
C LYS A 938 3.63 51.66 -3.93
N ASP A 939 2.52 51.20 -4.52
CA ASP A 939 2.17 51.43 -5.92
C ASP A 939 1.15 52.60 -6.12
N ASP A 940 0.75 53.30 -5.05
CA ASP A 940 -0.12 54.49 -5.08
C ASP A 940 0.66 55.81 -5.31
#